data_AF-A0A4D7JN12-F1
#
_entry.id   AF-A0A4D7JN12-F1
#
_cell.length_a   1.000
_cell.length_b   1.000
_cell.length_c   1.000
_cell.angle_alpha   90.00
_cell.angle_beta   90.00
_cell.angle_gamma   90.00
#
_symmetry.space_group_name_H-M   'P 1'
#
loop_
_entity.id
_entity.type
_entity.pdbx_description
1 polymer ?
#
loop_
_entity_poly.entity_id
_entity_poly.type
_entity_poly.pdbx_seq_one_letter_code
_entity_poly.pdbx_strand_id
1 'polypeptide(L)'
;MAVAIMIGCKEEEAPVIPVADFVSSTSMVMENSTGGTTIRINLDPEAGQAGEVVVSLTPGVNTTMDDFTTTPSAVDGEIILPFDQGATSVSFTVRPVDNDVRNEDLSISFALSSNSSQVQMGETMEHSLTIQDDEPELTIVSLSDLRSVYANDADNDSTFVEDVYIGGVVISTNDNVTSKNVFIQDHTGGIALRFQSDNTLTLGDTVSVNINGGTLSDFNGLVQVNNLPNANATSEGAGVMPTPAVITIEELNSDAYQSTLVTVQDVYFEGADGTSTVAGNTTFSDGVNTAPMRVENYAPFSSTAIPYGQGNLSGVAGIYYSPQLIPISASDIFESNPSSEITVTSSISDFGTVITNQVSASQSFTVSGTTLIGDITIEAPNNFEVSLTDVNEGFTNQVTVTKEDAEAGEVTVFVRFAPNTALNQVLTGEIAISTPGAVSKSIAVSGTEESRFNTIAFTSFEEGTTNSGRYTDTFDPLTDHDLINNDTEPFVDYDGSGNEMAIDAYYFNTLDSDGLTDGDYVGFTSYTGAVGEFVDGSQAYQLSDTDGMVQVTFETIDVSSYVDSRVSFSYFLDGTFGENEYLKIYVETGDETISLIDTTVDGLGDLGTWNELSSEFNGKASITLVVEFQTNGSSDVLYLDNVIVSGAN
;
A
#
# COMPACT_ATOMS: atom_id res chain seq x y z
N MET A 1 91.48 -100.44 17.43
CA MET A 1 90.11 -100.34 17.98
C MET A 1 89.95 -98.94 18.53
N ALA A 2 89.35 -98.05 17.74
CA ALA A 2 88.73 -96.79 18.19
C ALA A 2 87.89 -96.29 17.01
N VAL A 3 86.59 -96.38 17.20
CA VAL A 3 85.54 -95.92 16.29
C VAL A 3 85.50 -94.39 16.35
N ALA A 4 85.43 -93.73 15.19
CA ALA A 4 85.07 -92.33 15.09
C ALA A 4 83.89 -92.21 14.11
N ILE A 5 82.71 -91.99 14.69
CA ILE A 5 81.48 -91.64 13.99
C ILE A 5 81.60 -90.15 13.62
N MET A 6 81.63 -89.82 12.33
CA MET A 6 81.32 -88.47 11.87
C MET A 6 79.85 -88.43 11.46
N ILE A 7 79.05 -87.72 12.25
CA ILE A 7 77.71 -87.26 11.90
C ILE A 7 77.90 -86.17 10.86
N GLY A 8 77.52 -86.43 9.62
CA GLY A 8 77.34 -85.37 8.63
C GLY A 8 76.01 -84.67 8.92
N CYS A 9 76.08 -83.40 9.34
CA CYS A 9 74.94 -82.49 9.28
C CYS A 9 74.43 -82.45 7.84
N LYS A 10 73.16 -82.83 7.64
CA LYS A 10 72.41 -82.43 6.46
C LYS A 10 72.19 -80.93 6.62
N GLU A 11 72.80 -80.10 5.79
CA GLU A 11 72.30 -78.73 5.63
C GLU A 11 70.85 -78.86 5.15
N GLU A 12 69.92 -78.41 5.99
CA GLU A 12 68.52 -78.24 5.62
C GLU A 12 68.51 -77.05 4.64
N GLU A 13 68.17 -77.30 3.37
CA GLU A 13 68.02 -76.21 2.41
C GLU A 13 66.99 -75.23 2.96
N ALA A 14 67.31 -73.92 2.90
CA ALA A 14 66.40 -72.89 3.35
C ALA A 14 65.06 -73.04 2.60
N PRO A 15 63.91 -73.00 3.31
CA PRO A 15 62.61 -73.19 2.70
C PRO A 15 62.38 -72.12 1.62
N VAL A 16 61.83 -72.55 0.48
CA VAL A 16 61.43 -71.67 -0.62
C VAL A 16 60.30 -70.75 -0.14
N ILE A 17 60.51 -69.44 -0.24
CA ILE A 17 59.52 -68.42 0.16
C ILE A 17 58.73 -68.00 -1.09
N PRO A 18 57.41 -68.25 -1.17
CA PRO A 18 56.59 -67.84 -2.31
C PRO A 18 56.39 -66.31 -2.33
N VAL A 19 56.20 -65.76 -3.54
CA VAL A 19 55.69 -64.41 -3.76
C VAL A 19 54.18 -64.48 -3.95
N ALA A 20 53.43 -63.66 -3.20
CA ALA A 20 51.99 -63.57 -3.22
C ALA A 20 51.50 -62.39 -4.06
N ASP A 21 50.65 -62.68 -5.04
CA ASP A 21 50.03 -61.69 -5.94
C ASP A 21 48.54 -62.00 -6.09
N PHE A 22 47.68 -60.98 -6.04
CA PHE A 22 46.32 -61.17 -6.55
C PHE A 22 46.35 -61.54 -8.04
N VAL A 23 45.50 -62.48 -8.45
CA VAL A 23 45.41 -62.92 -9.86
C VAL A 23 44.90 -61.81 -10.78
N SER A 24 44.12 -60.87 -10.24
CA SER A 24 43.67 -59.65 -10.92
C SER A 24 43.60 -58.50 -9.93
N SER A 25 43.65 -57.26 -10.41
CA SER A 25 43.45 -56.07 -9.57
C SER A 25 41.98 -55.68 -9.40
N THR A 26 41.07 -56.27 -10.17
CA THR A 26 39.62 -56.02 -10.04
C THR A 26 38.79 -57.28 -10.25
N SER A 27 37.58 -57.26 -9.70
CA SER A 27 36.50 -58.20 -10.03
C SER A 27 35.13 -57.57 -9.78
N MET A 28 34.07 -58.26 -10.21
CA MET A 28 32.69 -57.80 -10.11
C MET A 28 31.77 -58.98 -9.78
N VAL A 29 30.69 -58.71 -9.04
CA VAL A 29 29.65 -59.68 -8.68
C VAL A 29 28.30 -58.97 -8.62
N MET A 30 27.20 -59.64 -9.01
CA MET A 30 25.84 -59.12 -8.76
C MET A 30 25.48 -59.32 -7.29
N GLU A 31 24.67 -58.43 -6.73
CA GLU A 31 24.21 -58.49 -5.33
C GLU A 31 23.40 -59.76 -5.03
N ASN A 32 22.48 -60.17 -5.90
CA ASN A 32 21.78 -61.47 -5.82
C ASN A 32 22.66 -62.73 -6.01
N SER A 33 23.99 -62.58 -6.14
CA SER A 33 24.90 -63.73 -6.31
C SER A 33 25.04 -64.52 -5.01
N THR A 34 24.15 -65.49 -4.82
CA THR A 34 24.16 -66.43 -3.68
C THR A 34 25.46 -67.24 -3.56
N GLY A 35 26.24 -67.37 -4.64
CA GLY A 35 27.54 -68.04 -4.65
C GLY A 35 28.71 -67.14 -4.23
N GLY A 36 28.54 -65.83 -4.35
CA GLY A 36 29.60 -64.84 -4.21
C GLY A 36 30.64 -64.89 -5.33
N THR A 37 31.74 -64.19 -5.13
CA THR A 37 32.92 -64.21 -6.01
C THR A 37 34.15 -64.71 -5.25
N THR A 38 35.01 -65.48 -5.92
CA THR A 38 36.23 -66.01 -5.31
C THR A 38 37.43 -65.20 -5.78
N ILE A 39 38.09 -64.54 -4.84
CA ILE A 39 39.31 -63.77 -5.07
C ILE A 39 40.50 -64.72 -4.82
N ARG A 40 41.35 -64.87 -5.84
CA ARG A 40 42.50 -65.78 -5.82
C ARG A 40 43.81 -65.00 -5.71
N ILE A 41 44.72 -65.53 -4.90
CA ILE A 41 46.08 -65.06 -4.72
C ILE A 41 47.01 -66.19 -5.15
N ASN A 42 47.88 -65.91 -6.13
CA ASN A 42 48.88 -66.84 -6.62
C ASN A 42 50.09 -66.86 -5.67
N LEU A 43 50.72 -68.03 -5.52
CA LEU A 43 51.96 -68.21 -4.77
C LEU A 43 53.02 -68.79 -5.73
N ASP A 44 54.03 -68.00 -6.08
CA ASP A 44 55.08 -68.40 -7.03
C ASP A 44 56.50 -68.08 -6.50
N PRO A 45 57.43 -69.05 -6.47
CA PRO A 45 57.24 -70.49 -6.68
C PRO A 45 56.35 -71.14 -5.60
N GLU A 46 55.99 -72.41 -5.76
CA GLU A 46 55.18 -73.15 -4.77
C GLU A 46 55.76 -73.05 -3.35
N ALA A 47 54.89 -72.99 -2.34
CA ALA A 47 55.30 -72.73 -0.97
C ALA A 47 56.25 -73.81 -0.42
N GLY A 48 57.47 -73.44 -0.01
CA GLY A 48 58.45 -74.38 0.53
C GLY A 48 58.14 -74.89 1.95
N GLN A 49 57.22 -74.24 2.66
CA GLN A 49 56.72 -74.59 3.98
C GLN A 49 55.30 -74.05 4.18
N ALA A 50 54.59 -74.49 5.22
CA ALA A 50 53.28 -73.93 5.58
C ALA A 50 53.41 -72.50 6.14
N GLY A 51 52.43 -71.64 5.85
CA GLY A 51 52.39 -70.24 6.27
C GLY A 51 51.01 -69.62 6.09
N GLU A 52 50.92 -68.29 6.11
CA GLU A 52 49.67 -67.56 5.94
C GLU A 52 49.86 -66.27 5.13
N VAL A 53 48.82 -65.87 4.40
CA VAL A 53 48.67 -64.56 3.76
C VAL A 53 47.60 -63.77 4.51
N VAL A 54 47.91 -62.53 4.88
CA VAL A 54 46.95 -61.61 5.49
C VAL A 54 46.42 -60.67 4.42
N VAL A 55 45.10 -60.57 4.35
CA VAL A 55 44.39 -59.66 3.44
C VAL A 55 43.64 -58.64 4.28
N SER A 56 44.06 -57.39 4.25
CA SER A 56 43.28 -56.29 4.83
C SER A 56 42.12 -55.93 3.89
N LEU A 57 40.96 -55.69 4.47
CA LEU A 57 39.72 -55.35 3.80
C LEU A 57 39.32 -53.93 4.19
N THR A 58 38.93 -53.11 3.21
CA THR A 58 38.43 -51.76 3.43
C THR A 58 37.18 -51.56 2.58
N PRO A 59 35.98 -51.43 3.19
CA PRO A 59 34.78 -51.03 2.46
C PRO A 59 34.98 -49.67 1.80
N GLY A 60 34.49 -49.51 0.58
CA GLY A 60 34.54 -48.27 -0.18
C GLY A 60 33.46 -47.27 0.23
N VAL A 61 33.24 -46.27 -0.60
CA VAL A 61 32.18 -45.26 -0.38
C VAL A 61 30.82 -45.97 -0.46
N ASN A 62 29.93 -45.67 0.49
CA ASN A 62 28.59 -46.25 0.62
C ASN A 62 28.53 -47.76 0.90
N THR A 63 29.67 -48.43 1.12
CA THR A 63 29.73 -49.85 1.51
C THR A 63 30.03 -49.99 3.01
N THR A 64 29.36 -50.92 3.67
CA THR A 64 29.54 -51.30 5.07
C THR A 64 29.86 -52.79 5.20
N MET A 65 30.23 -53.23 6.41
CA MET A 65 30.46 -54.65 6.70
C MET A 65 29.17 -55.48 6.76
N ASP A 66 27.99 -54.84 6.70
CA ASP A 66 26.70 -55.51 6.69
C ASP A 66 26.24 -55.87 5.27
N ASP A 67 26.86 -55.30 4.23
CA ASP A 67 26.47 -55.47 2.81
C ASP A 67 27.07 -56.74 2.19
N PHE A 68 28.00 -57.40 2.88
CA PHE A 68 28.63 -58.63 2.40
C PHE A 68 29.21 -59.47 3.53
N THR A 69 29.51 -60.73 3.23
CA THR A 69 30.24 -61.65 4.10
C THR A 69 31.47 -62.20 3.39
N THR A 70 32.46 -62.65 4.15
CA THR A 70 33.68 -63.29 3.63
C THR A 70 33.83 -64.70 4.16
N THR A 71 34.48 -65.57 3.39
CA THR A 71 34.82 -66.94 3.79
C THR A 71 36.26 -67.26 3.37
N PRO A 72 37.20 -67.43 4.32
CA PRO A 72 37.05 -67.29 5.77
C PRO A 72 36.55 -65.90 6.19
N SER A 73 35.84 -65.82 7.32
CA SER A 73 35.29 -64.56 7.80
C SER A 73 36.39 -63.60 8.23
N ALA A 74 36.27 -62.35 7.80
CA ALA A 74 37.14 -61.28 8.23
C ALA A 74 36.95 -61.02 9.74
N VAL A 75 38.05 -60.79 10.45
CA VAL A 75 38.08 -60.39 11.86
C VAL A 75 38.91 -59.11 11.93
N ASP A 76 38.38 -58.06 12.57
CA ASP A 76 39.02 -56.75 12.68
C ASP A 76 39.53 -56.16 11.33
N GLY A 77 38.79 -56.44 10.24
CA GLY A 77 39.12 -55.95 8.91
C GLY A 77 40.21 -56.76 8.19
N GLU A 78 40.59 -57.93 8.71
CA GLU A 78 41.60 -58.81 8.08
C GLU A 78 41.05 -60.22 7.83
N ILE A 79 41.48 -60.83 6.73
CA ILE A 79 41.23 -62.24 6.40
C ILE A 79 42.58 -62.96 6.43
N ILE A 80 42.68 -63.99 7.26
CA ILE A 80 43.89 -64.82 7.38
C ILE A 80 43.71 -66.08 6.53
N LEU A 81 44.60 -66.27 5.57
CA LEU A 81 44.57 -67.37 4.60
C LEU A 81 45.76 -68.31 4.81
N PRO A 82 45.60 -69.42 5.54
CA PRO A 82 46.66 -70.39 5.71
C PRO A 82 46.92 -71.17 4.41
N PHE A 83 48.18 -71.52 4.17
CA PHE A 83 48.59 -72.42 3.10
C PHE A 83 49.56 -73.49 3.63
N ASP A 84 49.50 -74.67 3.03
CA ASP A 84 50.41 -75.78 3.32
C ASP A 84 51.66 -75.74 2.44
N GLN A 85 52.68 -76.52 2.80
CA GLN A 85 53.82 -76.77 1.91
C GLN A 85 53.34 -77.37 0.57
N GLY A 86 53.84 -76.82 -0.54
CA GLY A 86 53.46 -77.17 -1.91
C GLY A 86 52.25 -76.42 -2.44
N ALA A 87 51.67 -75.48 -1.67
CA ALA A 87 50.58 -74.65 -2.16
C ALA A 87 51.05 -73.69 -3.26
N THR A 88 50.27 -73.59 -4.34
CA THR A 88 50.50 -72.67 -5.45
C THR A 88 49.52 -71.48 -5.44
N SER A 89 48.53 -71.49 -4.55
CA SER A 89 47.57 -70.39 -4.40
C SER A 89 46.78 -70.49 -3.10
N VAL A 90 46.21 -69.36 -2.69
CA VAL A 90 45.16 -69.26 -1.67
C VAL A 90 44.00 -68.45 -2.22
N SER A 91 42.84 -68.52 -1.57
CA SER A 91 41.67 -67.76 -1.99
C SER A 91 40.69 -67.55 -0.85
N PHE A 92 39.87 -66.51 -0.98
CA PHE A 92 38.70 -66.29 -0.15
C PHE A 92 37.50 -65.98 -1.04
N THR A 93 36.30 -66.18 -0.50
CA THR A 93 35.05 -65.86 -1.17
C THR A 93 34.40 -64.66 -0.51
N VAL A 94 33.92 -63.71 -1.31
CA VAL A 94 33.07 -62.58 -0.88
C VAL A 94 31.65 -62.87 -1.36
N ARG A 95 30.67 -62.85 -0.46
CA ARG A 95 29.25 -63.07 -0.75
C ARG A 95 28.46 -61.82 -0.39
N PRO A 96 27.87 -61.11 -1.36
CA PRO A 96 26.99 -59.98 -1.07
C PRO A 96 25.77 -60.39 -0.23
N VAL A 97 25.17 -59.43 0.46
CA VAL A 97 23.90 -59.59 1.16
C VAL A 97 22.79 -59.02 0.27
N ASP A 98 22.12 -59.93 -0.43
CA ASP A 98 20.94 -59.65 -1.27
C ASP A 98 19.83 -58.97 -0.46
N ASN A 99 19.32 -57.85 -0.96
CA ASN A 99 18.25 -57.09 -0.34
C ASN A 99 17.24 -56.56 -1.40
N ASP A 100 16.40 -55.58 -1.06
CA ASP A 100 15.39 -55.01 -1.98
C ASP A 100 15.56 -53.47 -2.12
N VAL A 101 16.72 -52.94 -1.72
CA VAL A 101 17.02 -51.52 -1.66
C VAL A 101 17.94 -51.18 -2.81
N ARG A 102 17.47 -50.32 -3.72
CA ARG A 102 18.29 -49.80 -4.80
C ARG A 102 19.46 -48.97 -4.25
N ASN A 103 20.68 -49.40 -4.55
CA ASN A 103 21.93 -48.74 -4.20
C ASN A 103 22.76 -48.38 -5.45
N GLU A 104 23.75 -47.51 -5.26
CA GLU A 104 24.83 -47.38 -6.26
C GLU A 104 25.76 -48.60 -6.16
N ASP A 105 26.53 -48.88 -7.23
CA ASP A 105 27.56 -49.92 -7.22
C ASP A 105 28.46 -49.82 -5.97
N LEU A 106 28.42 -50.84 -5.11
CA LEU A 106 29.23 -50.90 -3.90
C LEU A 106 30.66 -51.34 -4.23
N SER A 107 31.64 -50.83 -3.48
CA SER A 107 33.05 -51.19 -3.69
C SER A 107 33.72 -51.70 -2.41
N ILE A 108 34.64 -52.66 -2.56
CA ILE A 108 35.45 -53.20 -1.47
C ILE A 108 36.89 -53.31 -1.95
N SER A 109 37.82 -52.72 -1.22
CA SER A 109 39.25 -52.81 -1.49
C SER A 109 39.91 -53.86 -0.59
N PHE A 110 40.73 -54.72 -1.19
CA PHE A 110 41.54 -55.72 -0.51
C PHE A 110 43.00 -55.42 -0.76
N ALA A 111 43.84 -55.49 0.28
CA ALA A 111 45.28 -55.30 0.16
C ALA A 111 46.03 -56.43 0.86
N LEU A 112 47.09 -56.92 0.22
CA LEU A 112 47.96 -57.94 0.80
C LEU A 112 48.94 -57.27 1.78
N SER A 113 49.08 -57.85 2.96
CA SER A 113 50.08 -57.46 3.94
C SER A 113 50.92 -58.67 4.37
N SER A 114 52.24 -58.51 4.44
CA SER A 114 53.13 -59.57 4.94
C SER A 114 53.37 -59.40 6.43
N ASN A 115 52.88 -60.34 7.24
CA ASN A 115 53.19 -60.41 8.67
C ASN A 115 54.16 -61.55 9.03
N SER A 116 54.68 -62.30 8.06
CA SER A 116 55.52 -63.48 8.30
C SER A 116 56.75 -63.55 7.40
N SER A 117 57.80 -64.24 7.86
CA SER A 117 58.99 -64.58 7.05
C SER A 117 58.73 -65.71 6.06
N GLN A 118 57.47 -66.10 5.86
CA GLN A 118 57.07 -67.31 5.12
C GLN A 118 56.42 -66.99 3.77
N VAL A 119 56.16 -65.72 3.46
CA VAL A 119 55.64 -65.23 2.17
C VAL A 119 56.19 -63.83 1.88
N GLN A 120 56.50 -63.52 0.62
CA GLN A 120 56.85 -62.19 0.15
C GLN A 120 55.69 -61.59 -0.64
N MET A 121 55.51 -60.27 -0.63
CA MET A 121 54.48 -59.60 -1.44
C MET A 121 55.02 -59.30 -2.83
N GLY A 122 54.20 -59.56 -3.84
CA GLY A 122 54.52 -59.32 -5.25
C GLY A 122 54.17 -57.91 -5.72
N GLU A 123 53.83 -57.79 -7.00
CA GLU A 123 53.49 -56.53 -7.64
C GLU A 123 51.99 -56.19 -7.48
N THR A 124 51.11 -57.19 -7.59
CA THR A 124 49.65 -57.01 -7.53
C THR A 124 49.17 -57.20 -6.09
N MET A 125 49.43 -56.17 -5.28
CA MET A 125 49.12 -56.18 -3.85
C MET A 125 47.70 -55.72 -3.51
N GLU A 126 46.96 -55.15 -4.46
CA GLU A 126 45.61 -54.63 -4.26
C GLU A 126 44.60 -55.25 -5.20
N HIS A 127 43.38 -55.44 -4.71
CA HIS A 127 42.23 -55.91 -5.49
C HIS A 127 40.97 -55.12 -5.10
N SER A 128 40.29 -54.55 -6.09
CA SER A 128 39.00 -53.88 -5.89
C SER A 128 37.85 -54.76 -6.41
N LEU A 129 36.89 -55.08 -5.54
CA LEU A 129 35.66 -55.74 -5.91
C LEU A 129 34.53 -54.72 -6.03
N THR A 130 33.77 -54.80 -7.12
CA THR A 130 32.48 -54.09 -7.29
C THR A 130 31.32 -55.06 -7.09
N ILE A 131 30.36 -54.71 -6.24
CA ILE A 131 29.05 -55.38 -6.14
C ILE A 131 28.06 -54.53 -6.93
N GLN A 132 27.40 -55.12 -7.92
CA GLN A 132 26.38 -54.46 -8.73
C GLN A 132 24.99 -54.76 -8.18
N ASP A 133 24.26 -53.69 -7.89
CA ASP A 133 22.82 -53.68 -7.56
C ASP A 133 22.03 -54.42 -8.66
N ASP A 134 21.03 -55.22 -8.29
CA ASP A 134 20.22 -55.99 -9.24
C ASP A 134 18.74 -55.64 -9.25
N GLU A 135 18.37 -54.63 -8.45
CA GLU A 135 17.05 -54.04 -8.39
C GLU A 135 16.69 -53.44 -9.76
N PRO A 136 15.47 -53.71 -10.28
CA PRO A 136 15.07 -53.22 -11.58
C PRO A 136 15.03 -51.69 -11.63
N GLU A 137 15.50 -51.13 -12.74
CA GLU A 137 15.39 -49.69 -13.00
C GLU A 137 13.92 -49.27 -13.02
N LEU A 138 13.55 -48.31 -12.15
CA LEU A 138 12.19 -47.79 -12.10
C LEU A 138 11.83 -47.14 -13.44
N THR A 139 10.84 -47.70 -14.14
CA THR A 139 10.29 -47.07 -15.35
C THR A 139 9.33 -45.96 -14.91
N ILE A 140 9.81 -44.72 -14.99
CA ILE A 140 9.02 -43.53 -14.66
C ILE A 140 8.17 -43.14 -15.88
N VAL A 141 6.86 -43.04 -15.68
CA VAL A 141 5.92 -42.51 -16.68
C VAL A 141 6.03 -40.99 -16.70
N SER A 142 6.11 -40.40 -17.89
CA SER A 142 6.14 -38.93 -18.03
C SER A 142 4.82 -38.31 -17.60
N LEU A 143 4.85 -37.09 -17.06
CA LEU A 143 3.63 -36.43 -16.60
C LEU A 143 2.65 -36.12 -17.74
N SER A 144 3.17 -35.83 -18.94
CA SER A 144 2.37 -35.72 -20.17
C SER A 144 1.65 -37.02 -20.53
N ASP A 145 2.35 -38.17 -20.48
CA ASP A 145 1.75 -39.46 -20.80
C ASP A 145 0.69 -39.84 -19.77
N LEU A 146 0.95 -39.60 -18.48
CA LEU A 146 -0.04 -39.81 -17.42
C LEU A 146 -1.30 -38.96 -17.67
N ARG A 147 -1.16 -37.67 -17.99
CA ARG A 147 -2.31 -36.81 -18.32
C ARG A 147 -3.06 -37.27 -19.56
N SER A 148 -2.34 -37.80 -20.54
CA SER A 148 -2.93 -38.35 -21.77
C SER A 148 -3.79 -39.59 -21.49
N VAL A 149 -3.54 -40.34 -20.42
CA VAL A 149 -4.43 -41.43 -19.98
C VAL A 149 -5.83 -40.90 -19.67
N TYR A 150 -5.92 -39.77 -18.95
CA TYR A 150 -7.20 -39.12 -18.64
C TYR A 150 -7.89 -38.58 -19.90
N ALA A 151 -7.15 -37.92 -20.80
CA ALA A 151 -7.73 -37.32 -22.02
C ALA A 151 -8.35 -38.36 -22.99
N ASN A 152 -7.94 -39.63 -22.91
CA ASN A 152 -8.44 -40.71 -23.76
C ASN A 152 -9.61 -41.50 -23.14
N ASP A 153 -9.99 -41.21 -21.89
CA ASP A 153 -11.13 -41.86 -21.24
C ASP A 153 -12.27 -40.85 -21.03
N ALA A 154 -13.36 -41.03 -21.77
CA ALA A 154 -14.49 -40.11 -21.78
C ALA A 154 -15.37 -40.23 -20.51
N ASP A 155 -15.10 -41.20 -19.63
CA ASP A 155 -15.88 -41.48 -18.43
C ASP A 155 -15.04 -42.30 -17.41
N ASN A 156 -14.56 -41.65 -16.33
CA ASN A 156 -14.15 -42.20 -15.02
C ASN A 156 -12.69 -42.01 -14.59
N ASP A 157 -12.56 -41.29 -13.48
CA ASP A 157 -11.67 -41.57 -12.36
C ASP A 157 -11.03 -42.99 -12.40
N SER A 158 -9.75 -43.05 -12.75
CA SER A 158 -9.01 -44.31 -12.86
C SER A 158 -8.15 -44.52 -11.63
N THR A 159 -8.54 -45.49 -10.79
CA THR A 159 -7.73 -45.88 -9.63
C THR A 159 -6.65 -46.85 -10.06
N PHE A 160 -5.39 -46.49 -9.81
CA PHE A 160 -4.26 -47.38 -10.06
C PHE A 160 -4.23 -48.48 -9.02
N VAL A 161 -4.07 -49.73 -9.47
CA VAL A 161 -4.00 -50.93 -8.63
C VAL A 161 -2.67 -51.68 -8.80
N GLU A 162 -1.79 -51.14 -9.64
CA GLU A 162 -0.44 -51.62 -9.89
C GLU A 162 0.54 -50.48 -9.60
N ASP A 163 1.79 -50.83 -9.31
CA ASP A 163 2.84 -49.83 -9.08
C ASP A 163 3.19 -49.12 -10.38
N VAL A 164 2.91 -47.83 -10.42
CA VAL A 164 3.27 -46.93 -11.51
C VAL A 164 4.00 -45.76 -10.89
N TYR A 165 5.21 -45.49 -11.36
CA TYR A 165 6.03 -44.42 -10.82
C TYR A 165 5.99 -43.21 -11.73
N ILE A 166 5.79 -42.04 -11.14
CA ILE A 166 6.00 -40.73 -11.78
C ILE A 166 7.05 -39.95 -11.01
N GLY A 167 7.65 -38.96 -11.66
CA GLY A 167 8.65 -38.10 -11.03
C GLY A 167 8.60 -36.68 -11.55
N GLY A 168 9.10 -35.75 -10.74
CA GLY A 168 9.14 -34.34 -11.07
C GLY A 168 9.71 -33.50 -9.93
N VAL A 169 9.85 -32.20 -10.17
CA VAL A 169 10.22 -31.22 -9.15
C VAL A 169 8.95 -30.65 -8.54
N VAL A 170 8.89 -30.53 -7.23
CA VAL A 170 7.80 -29.86 -6.52
C VAL A 170 7.83 -28.37 -6.85
N ILE A 171 6.85 -27.88 -7.59
CA ILE A 171 6.73 -26.47 -7.98
C ILE A 171 5.76 -25.68 -7.10
N SER A 172 4.91 -26.35 -6.31
CA SER A 172 4.04 -25.69 -5.33
C SER A 172 3.61 -26.67 -4.23
N THR A 173 3.65 -26.19 -2.98
CA THR A 173 3.18 -26.87 -1.77
C THR A 173 2.71 -25.83 -0.74
N ASN A 174 1.76 -26.20 0.14
CA ASN A 174 1.32 -25.60 1.41
C ASN A 174 1.02 -24.07 1.56
N ASP A 175 1.55 -23.18 0.72
CA ASP A 175 1.50 -21.72 0.98
C ASP A 175 0.37 -21.00 0.25
N ASN A 176 -0.10 -21.50 -0.90
CA ASN A 176 -1.27 -20.95 -1.60
C ASN A 176 -2.23 -22.05 -2.10
N VAL A 177 -2.01 -23.27 -1.61
CA VAL A 177 -2.79 -24.47 -1.89
C VAL A 177 -2.97 -25.22 -0.58
N THR A 178 -3.99 -26.08 -0.48
CA THR A 178 -4.22 -26.83 0.76
C THR A 178 -3.02 -27.72 1.08
N SER A 179 -2.77 -28.00 2.36
CA SER A 179 -1.64 -28.84 2.79
C SER A 179 -1.65 -30.29 2.29
N LYS A 180 -2.74 -30.71 1.65
CA LYS A 180 -2.86 -32.03 1.00
C LYS A 180 -2.45 -32.03 -0.47
N ASN A 181 -2.30 -30.85 -1.08
CA ASN A 181 -2.07 -30.72 -2.51
C ASN A 181 -0.61 -30.32 -2.77
N VAL A 182 -0.03 -30.95 -3.78
CA VAL A 182 1.32 -30.67 -4.29
C VAL A 182 1.26 -30.63 -5.80
N PHE A 183 1.94 -29.67 -6.42
CA PHE A 183 2.13 -29.66 -7.87
C PHE A 183 3.56 -30.07 -8.18
N ILE A 184 3.71 -31.05 -9.07
CA ILE A 184 5.02 -31.48 -9.57
C ILE A 184 5.11 -31.27 -11.07
N GLN A 185 6.32 -31.00 -11.56
CA GLN A 185 6.59 -30.76 -12.98
C GLN A 185 7.86 -31.49 -13.42
N ASP A 186 7.78 -32.09 -14.61
CA ASP A 186 8.92 -32.62 -15.35
C ASP A 186 9.10 -31.84 -16.67
N HIS A 187 9.99 -32.31 -17.55
CA HIS A 187 10.24 -31.65 -18.85
C HIS A 187 9.10 -31.82 -19.87
N THR A 188 8.11 -32.66 -19.58
CA THR A 188 6.97 -32.98 -20.46
C THR A 188 5.69 -32.27 -20.05
N GLY A 189 5.51 -31.96 -18.76
CA GLY A 189 4.33 -31.30 -18.22
C GLY A 189 4.31 -31.33 -16.70
N GLY A 190 3.15 -31.06 -16.12
CA GLY A 190 2.96 -31.11 -14.68
C GLY A 190 1.67 -31.79 -14.29
N ILE A 191 1.55 -32.15 -13.01
CA ILE A 191 0.36 -32.79 -12.45
C ILE A 191 0.13 -32.33 -11.00
N ALA A 192 -1.13 -32.22 -10.61
CA ALA A 192 -1.51 -32.03 -9.21
C ALA A 192 -1.62 -33.38 -8.50
N LEU A 193 -1.02 -33.50 -7.32
CA LEU A 193 -1.14 -34.65 -6.43
C LEU A 193 -1.96 -34.23 -5.22
N ARG A 194 -2.99 -35.01 -4.89
CA ARG A 194 -3.83 -34.80 -3.71
C ARG A 194 -3.74 -36.00 -2.78
N PHE A 195 -3.04 -35.80 -1.67
CA PHE A 195 -2.81 -36.80 -0.64
C PHE A 195 -4.02 -37.00 0.28
N GLN A 196 -4.06 -38.17 0.94
CA GLN A 196 -5.10 -38.50 1.93
C GLN A 196 -5.02 -37.61 3.17
N SER A 197 -3.81 -37.26 3.59
CA SER A 197 -3.49 -36.35 4.70
C SER A 197 -2.49 -35.29 4.28
N ASP A 198 -2.21 -34.33 5.17
CA ASP A 198 -1.23 -33.28 4.94
C ASP A 198 0.12 -33.88 4.54
N ASN A 199 0.70 -33.35 3.46
CA ASN A 199 1.96 -33.80 2.90
C ASN A 199 3.15 -33.15 3.63
N THR A 200 4.35 -33.71 3.44
CA THR A 200 5.60 -33.20 4.05
C THR A 200 6.67 -32.86 3.01
N LEU A 201 6.29 -32.75 1.74
CA LEU A 201 7.19 -32.46 0.63
C LEU A 201 7.59 -30.98 0.64
N THR A 202 8.83 -30.69 0.26
CA THR A 202 9.40 -29.35 0.22
C THR A 202 9.36 -28.78 -1.20
N LEU A 203 9.07 -27.48 -1.33
CA LEU A 203 9.19 -26.77 -2.60
C LEU A 203 10.63 -26.92 -3.15
N GLY A 204 10.75 -27.29 -4.42
CA GLY A 204 12.02 -27.48 -5.12
C GLY A 204 12.64 -28.87 -4.98
N ASP A 205 12.11 -29.76 -4.14
CA ASP A 205 12.59 -31.15 -4.07
C ASP A 205 12.22 -31.91 -5.36
N THR A 206 13.12 -32.78 -5.81
CA THR A 206 12.78 -33.83 -6.77
C THR A 206 12.11 -34.98 -6.02
N VAL A 207 11.02 -35.50 -6.57
CA VAL A 207 10.25 -36.58 -5.94
C VAL A 207 10.06 -37.76 -6.86
N SER A 208 10.02 -38.95 -6.27
CA SER A 208 9.52 -40.19 -6.87
C SER A 208 8.19 -40.54 -6.23
N VAL A 209 7.16 -40.80 -7.03
CA VAL A 209 5.80 -41.03 -6.54
C VAL A 209 5.22 -42.29 -7.16
N ASN A 210 4.90 -43.27 -6.31
CA ASN A 210 4.10 -44.43 -6.70
C ASN A 210 2.60 -44.08 -6.69
N ILE A 211 1.93 -44.05 -7.82
CA ILE A 211 0.52 -43.66 -7.88
C ILE A 211 -0.46 -44.79 -7.54
N ASN A 212 0.02 -45.98 -7.15
CA ASN A 212 -0.81 -47.09 -6.69
C ASN A 212 -1.74 -46.70 -5.52
N GLY A 213 -3.02 -47.00 -5.66
CA GLY A 213 -4.07 -46.59 -4.72
C GLY A 213 -4.55 -45.14 -4.87
N GLY A 214 -3.86 -44.34 -5.69
CA GLY A 214 -4.32 -43.03 -6.15
C GLY A 214 -5.28 -43.14 -7.32
N THR A 215 -6.06 -42.09 -7.55
CA THR A 215 -7.09 -42.01 -8.59
C THR A 215 -6.81 -40.83 -9.52
N LEU A 216 -6.47 -41.09 -10.78
CA LEU A 216 -6.40 -40.03 -11.80
C LEU A 216 -7.81 -39.54 -12.08
N SER A 217 -8.09 -38.28 -11.76
CA SER A 217 -9.43 -37.70 -11.74
C SER A 217 -9.41 -36.24 -12.13
N ASP A 218 -10.59 -35.67 -12.38
CA ASP A 218 -10.79 -34.25 -12.58
C ASP A 218 -11.46 -33.60 -11.37
N PHE A 219 -10.93 -32.45 -10.97
CA PHE A 219 -11.55 -31.61 -9.95
C PHE A 219 -11.83 -30.22 -10.53
N ASN A 220 -13.07 -30.05 -11.00
CA ASN A 220 -13.55 -28.82 -11.61
C ASN A 220 -12.64 -28.35 -12.77
N GLY A 221 -12.17 -29.28 -13.60
CA GLY A 221 -11.29 -29.02 -14.73
C GLY A 221 -9.80 -29.27 -14.46
N LEU A 222 -9.37 -29.41 -13.20
CA LEU A 222 -7.97 -29.73 -12.87
C LEU A 222 -7.74 -31.24 -12.85
N VAL A 223 -6.89 -31.74 -13.76
CA VAL A 223 -6.46 -33.15 -13.75
C VAL A 223 -5.47 -33.37 -12.61
N GLN A 224 -5.76 -34.35 -11.75
CA GLN A 224 -4.98 -34.64 -10.56
C GLN A 224 -4.93 -36.15 -10.24
N VAL A 225 -3.94 -36.58 -9.47
CA VAL A 225 -3.95 -37.88 -8.78
C VAL A 225 -4.51 -37.69 -7.38
N ASN A 226 -5.78 -38.05 -7.20
CA ASN A 226 -6.52 -37.92 -5.94
C ASN A 226 -6.33 -39.12 -5.02
N ASN A 227 -6.61 -38.94 -3.72
CA ASN A 227 -6.58 -39.99 -2.70
C ASN A 227 -5.24 -40.74 -2.59
N LEU A 228 -4.13 -40.07 -2.94
CA LEU A 228 -2.79 -40.65 -2.95
C LEU A 228 -2.31 -40.94 -1.51
N PRO A 229 -1.90 -42.18 -1.18
CA PRO A 229 -1.29 -42.45 0.12
C PRO A 229 -0.01 -41.64 0.34
N ASN A 230 0.13 -41.00 1.50
CA ASN A 230 1.29 -40.16 1.80
C ASN A 230 2.63 -40.90 1.73
N ALA A 231 2.64 -42.20 2.07
CA ALA A 231 3.85 -43.04 2.03
C ALA A 231 4.36 -43.34 0.62
N ASN A 232 3.56 -43.03 -0.42
CA ASN A 232 3.93 -43.34 -1.79
C ASN A 232 4.80 -42.27 -2.45
N ALA A 233 4.96 -41.10 -1.82
CA ALA A 233 5.81 -40.03 -2.33
C ALA A 233 7.07 -39.92 -1.48
N THR A 234 8.22 -40.06 -2.13
CA THR A 234 9.53 -39.95 -1.52
C THR A 234 10.25 -38.73 -2.11
N SER A 235 10.85 -37.91 -1.24
CA SER A 235 11.76 -36.85 -1.67
C SER A 235 13.14 -37.47 -1.93
N GLU A 236 13.69 -37.19 -3.11
CA GLU A 236 15.03 -37.56 -3.54
C GLU A 236 16.05 -36.43 -3.21
N GLY A 237 15.62 -35.42 -2.45
CA GLY A 237 16.39 -34.23 -2.10
C GLY A 237 16.18 -33.06 -3.03
N ALA A 238 16.98 -32.00 -2.83
CA ALA A 238 16.85 -30.74 -3.55
C ALA A 238 17.08 -30.93 -5.06
N GLY A 239 16.08 -30.57 -5.85
CA GLY A 239 16.13 -30.53 -7.30
C GLY A 239 16.50 -29.15 -7.86
N VAL A 240 16.39 -29.01 -9.18
CA VAL A 240 16.50 -27.72 -9.87
C VAL A 240 15.10 -27.26 -10.24
N MET A 241 14.67 -26.11 -9.72
CA MET A 241 13.39 -25.51 -10.10
C MET A 241 13.31 -25.33 -11.61
N PRO A 242 12.22 -25.76 -12.28
CA PRO A 242 12.05 -25.54 -13.70
C PRO A 242 11.97 -24.04 -13.99
N THR A 243 12.58 -23.59 -15.09
CA THR A 243 12.38 -22.22 -15.57
C THR A 243 10.92 -22.06 -15.99
N PRO A 244 10.18 -21.06 -15.46
CA PRO A 244 8.79 -20.82 -15.86
C PRO A 244 8.67 -20.61 -17.38
N ALA A 245 7.68 -21.25 -18.01
CA ALA A 245 7.38 -20.99 -19.41
C ALA A 245 6.76 -19.59 -19.55
N VAL A 246 7.32 -18.75 -20.44
CA VAL A 246 6.73 -17.45 -20.75
C VAL A 246 5.56 -17.65 -21.71
N ILE A 247 4.36 -17.26 -21.29
CA ILE A 247 3.11 -17.46 -22.04
C ILE A 247 2.27 -16.19 -22.06
N THR A 248 1.31 -16.14 -22.97
CA THR A 248 0.25 -15.13 -23.04
C THR A 248 -0.97 -15.51 -22.17
N ILE A 249 -1.87 -14.55 -21.92
CA ILE A 249 -3.15 -14.85 -21.26
C ILE A 249 -4.01 -15.78 -22.12
N GLU A 250 -3.98 -15.66 -23.45
CA GLU A 250 -4.69 -16.56 -24.36
C GLU A 250 -4.20 -18.01 -24.22
N GLU A 251 -2.88 -18.21 -24.14
CA GLU A 251 -2.27 -19.53 -23.90
C GLU A 251 -2.61 -20.10 -22.52
N LEU A 252 -2.61 -19.27 -21.47
CA LEU A 252 -3.09 -19.68 -20.14
C LEU A 252 -4.55 -20.16 -20.21
N ASN A 253 -5.39 -19.40 -20.91
CA ASN A 253 -6.82 -19.70 -21.08
C ASN A 253 -7.09 -20.92 -21.98
N SER A 254 -6.08 -21.45 -22.67
CA SER A 254 -6.20 -22.64 -23.53
C SER A 254 -6.10 -23.98 -22.80
N ASP A 255 -5.75 -24.00 -21.50
CA ASP A 255 -5.49 -25.20 -20.68
C ASP A 255 -4.25 -26.03 -21.10
N ALA A 256 -3.45 -25.55 -22.07
CA ALA A 256 -2.25 -26.26 -22.52
C ALA A 256 -1.18 -26.41 -21.42
N TYR A 257 -1.16 -25.52 -20.43
CA TYR A 257 -0.11 -25.41 -19.42
C TYR A 257 -0.52 -25.90 -18.03
N GLN A 258 -1.64 -26.61 -17.89
CA GLN A 258 -2.14 -27.06 -16.59
C GLN A 258 -1.07 -27.73 -15.73
N SER A 259 -1.03 -27.35 -14.45
CA SER A 259 -0.11 -27.83 -13.43
C SER A 259 1.38 -27.57 -13.74
N THR A 260 1.69 -26.64 -14.64
CA THR A 260 3.07 -26.21 -14.92
C THR A 260 3.33 -24.79 -14.40
N LEU A 261 4.61 -24.49 -14.15
CA LEU A 261 5.09 -23.18 -13.77
C LEU A 261 5.21 -22.27 -14.99
N VAL A 262 4.55 -21.12 -14.94
CA VAL A 262 4.47 -20.17 -16.07
C VAL A 262 4.74 -18.74 -15.62
N THR A 263 5.00 -17.85 -16.57
CA THR A 263 5.10 -16.39 -16.37
C THR A 263 4.35 -15.68 -17.50
N VAL A 264 3.48 -14.75 -17.13
CA VAL A 264 2.77 -13.86 -18.06
C VAL A 264 3.36 -12.47 -17.91
N GLN A 265 3.81 -11.88 -19.02
CA GLN A 265 4.55 -10.61 -19.02
C GLN A 265 3.64 -9.41 -19.31
N ASP A 266 4.04 -8.23 -18.82
CA ASP A 266 3.44 -6.92 -19.12
C ASP A 266 1.92 -6.82 -18.85
N VAL A 267 1.44 -7.50 -17.80
CA VAL A 267 0.03 -7.48 -17.38
C VAL A 267 -0.21 -6.48 -16.25
N TYR A 268 -1.46 -6.07 -16.05
CA TYR A 268 -1.89 -5.23 -14.93
C TYR A 268 -3.14 -5.81 -14.26
N PHE A 269 -3.42 -5.44 -13.00
CA PHE A 269 -4.64 -5.85 -12.30
C PHE A 269 -5.76 -4.81 -12.49
N GLU A 270 -6.98 -5.26 -12.84
CA GLU A 270 -8.13 -4.36 -13.03
C GLU A 270 -8.68 -3.78 -11.72
N GLY A 271 -8.42 -4.47 -10.60
CA GLY A 271 -8.90 -4.10 -9.26
C GLY A 271 -7.88 -3.37 -8.39
N ALA A 272 -6.78 -2.87 -8.97
CA ALA A 272 -5.78 -2.15 -8.21
C ALA A 272 -6.32 -0.77 -7.79
N ASP A 273 -6.76 -0.66 -6.53
CA ASP A 273 -7.34 0.57 -5.96
C ASP A 273 -6.51 1.16 -4.80
N GLY A 274 -5.43 0.49 -4.40
CA GLY A 274 -4.51 0.90 -3.33
C GLY A 274 -4.90 0.46 -1.93
N THR A 275 -6.04 -0.22 -1.80
CA THR A 275 -6.59 -0.71 -0.55
C THR A 275 -6.88 -2.21 -0.59
N SER A 276 -7.29 -2.71 -1.75
CA SER A 276 -7.59 -4.10 -2.03
C SER A 276 -6.33 -4.95 -2.03
N THR A 277 -6.45 -6.15 -1.47
CA THR A 277 -5.38 -7.15 -1.38
C THR A 277 -5.58 -8.25 -2.40
N VAL A 278 -4.52 -9.01 -2.69
CA VAL A 278 -4.54 -10.15 -3.61
C VAL A 278 -5.38 -11.34 -3.12
N ALA A 279 -5.82 -11.34 -1.85
CA ALA A 279 -6.68 -12.37 -1.27
C ALA A 279 -7.95 -12.64 -2.10
N GLY A 280 -8.21 -13.92 -2.37
CA GLY A 280 -9.33 -14.39 -3.17
C GLY A 280 -8.99 -14.47 -4.65
N ASN A 281 -9.91 -13.99 -5.49
CA ASN A 281 -9.73 -13.94 -6.94
C ASN A 281 -9.49 -12.49 -7.35
N THR A 282 -8.37 -12.24 -8.04
CA THR A 282 -8.06 -10.93 -8.62
C THR A 282 -7.89 -11.07 -10.13
N THR A 283 -8.53 -10.22 -10.92
CA THR A 283 -8.42 -10.25 -12.39
C THR A 283 -7.20 -9.47 -12.87
N PHE A 284 -6.35 -10.10 -13.69
CA PHE A 284 -5.27 -9.44 -14.42
C PHE A 284 -5.54 -9.43 -15.93
N SER A 285 -4.95 -8.47 -16.63
CA SER A 285 -5.24 -8.13 -18.03
C SER A 285 -3.98 -7.73 -18.79
N ASP A 286 -3.93 -8.04 -20.07
CA ASP A 286 -2.96 -7.52 -21.05
C ASP A 286 -3.56 -6.37 -21.90
N GLY A 287 -4.76 -5.91 -21.55
CA GLY A 287 -5.54 -4.91 -22.29
C GLY A 287 -6.48 -5.51 -23.36
N VAL A 288 -6.37 -6.81 -23.65
CA VAL A 288 -7.22 -7.53 -24.62
C VAL A 288 -7.91 -8.73 -23.97
N ASN A 289 -7.14 -9.57 -23.28
CA ASN A 289 -7.57 -10.77 -22.60
C ASN A 289 -7.45 -10.59 -21.09
N THR A 290 -8.26 -11.33 -20.34
CA THR A 290 -8.20 -11.36 -18.88
C THR A 290 -8.11 -12.80 -18.36
N ALA A 291 -7.51 -12.94 -17.18
CA ALA A 291 -7.50 -14.19 -16.44
C ALA A 291 -7.54 -13.90 -14.92
N PRO A 292 -8.10 -14.83 -14.12
CA PRO A 292 -8.06 -14.72 -12.67
C PRO A 292 -6.72 -15.21 -12.12
N MET A 293 -6.19 -14.48 -11.15
CA MET A 293 -5.19 -14.94 -10.20
C MET A 293 -5.90 -15.39 -8.92
N ARG A 294 -5.51 -16.53 -8.36
CA ARG A 294 -6.06 -17.09 -7.13
C ARG A 294 -5.05 -17.06 -5.99
N VAL A 295 -5.40 -16.34 -4.92
CA VAL A 295 -4.68 -16.40 -3.64
C VAL A 295 -5.65 -16.82 -2.54
N GLU A 296 -5.34 -17.89 -1.82
CA GLU A 296 -6.16 -18.34 -0.71
C GLU A 296 -6.12 -17.34 0.45
N ASN A 297 -7.25 -17.16 1.15
CA ASN A 297 -7.32 -16.19 2.25
C ASN A 297 -6.34 -16.50 3.39
N TYR A 298 -5.97 -17.78 3.54
CA TYR A 298 -4.99 -18.24 4.53
C TYR A 298 -3.55 -18.20 4.05
N ALA A 299 -3.28 -17.87 2.78
CA ALA A 299 -1.92 -17.74 2.26
C ALA A 299 -1.17 -16.65 3.03
N PRO A 300 0.12 -16.85 3.36
CA PRO A 300 0.87 -15.90 4.19
C PRO A 300 1.06 -14.53 3.52
N PHE A 301 0.88 -14.46 2.20
CA PHE A 301 0.96 -13.24 1.39
C PHE A 301 -0.40 -12.73 0.91
N SER A 302 -1.51 -13.24 1.43
CA SER A 302 -2.87 -12.82 1.03
C SER A 302 -3.15 -11.34 1.30
N SER A 303 -2.48 -10.74 2.29
CA SER A 303 -2.57 -9.31 2.63
C SER A 303 -1.72 -8.40 1.75
N THR A 304 -1.02 -8.94 0.75
CA THR A 304 -0.26 -8.12 -0.21
C THR A 304 -1.25 -7.24 -0.98
N ALA A 305 -1.00 -5.93 -1.00
CA ALA A 305 -1.81 -5.02 -1.81
C ALA A 305 -1.71 -5.42 -3.29
N ILE A 306 -2.81 -5.31 -4.02
CA ILE A 306 -2.78 -5.54 -5.48
C ILE A 306 -1.79 -4.55 -6.09
N PRO A 307 -0.75 -5.03 -6.82
CA PRO A 307 0.20 -4.16 -7.46
C PRO A 307 -0.45 -3.26 -8.50
N TYR A 308 0.10 -2.06 -8.63
CA TYR A 308 -0.27 -1.07 -9.62
C TYR A 308 0.57 -1.22 -10.89
N GLY A 309 0.17 -0.55 -11.97
CA GLY A 309 0.93 -0.53 -13.22
C GLY A 309 1.03 -1.90 -13.90
N GLN A 310 2.03 -2.05 -14.77
CA GLN A 310 2.31 -3.29 -15.50
C GLN A 310 3.52 -4.02 -14.90
N GLY A 311 3.43 -5.34 -14.85
CA GLY A 311 4.52 -6.20 -14.38
C GLY A 311 4.37 -7.64 -14.86
N ASN A 312 5.32 -8.47 -14.45
CA ASN A 312 5.32 -9.89 -14.76
C ASN A 312 4.67 -10.68 -13.63
N LEU A 313 3.78 -11.59 -13.98
CA LEU A 313 3.06 -12.44 -13.05
C LEU A 313 3.46 -13.90 -13.26
N SER A 314 3.95 -14.55 -12.20
CA SER A 314 4.40 -15.95 -12.25
C SER A 314 3.52 -16.84 -11.36
N GLY A 315 3.55 -18.14 -11.61
CA GLY A 315 2.82 -19.10 -10.77
C GLY A 315 2.50 -20.40 -11.49
N VAL A 316 1.76 -21.26 -10.81
CA VAL A 316 1.24 -22.50 -11.39
C VAL A 316 -0.02 -22.19 -12.19
N ALA A 317 -0.06 -22.61 -13.45
CA ALA A 317 -1.28 -22.57 -14.25
C ALA A 317 -2.26 -23.64 -13.74
N GLY A 318 -3.33 -23.22 -13.07
CA GLY A 318 -4.35 -24.09 -12.49
C GLY A 318 -5.70 -23.94 -13.17
N ILE A 319 -6.66 -24.79 -12.80
CA ILE A 319 -8.06 -24.68 -13.23
C ILE A 319 -8.98 -24.85 -12.02
N TYR A 320 -10.03 -24.03 -11.98
CA TYR A 320 -11.20 -24.25 -11.11
C TYR A 320 -12.44 -23.69 -11.80
N TYR A 321 -13.15 -24.54 -12.54
CA TYR A 321 -14.17 -24.22 -13.56
C TYR A 321 -13.65 -23.41 -14.76
N SER A 322 -12.66 -22.55 -14.57
CA SER A 322 -11.92 -21.83 -15.61
C SER A 322 -10.41 -21.81 -15.30
N PRO A 323 -9.56 -21.60 -16.31
CA PRO A 323 -8.13 -21.35 -16.11
C PRO A 323 -7.87 -20.20 -15.15
N GLN A 324 -6.82 -20.34 -14.35
CA GLN A 324 -6.37 -19.35 -13.37
C GLN A 324 -4.87 -19.49 -13.13
N LEU A 325 -4.25 -18.43 -12.62
CA LEU A 325 -2.87 -18.48 -12.17
C LEU A 325 -2.81 -18.53 -10.64
N ILE A 326 -1.97 -19.41 -10.10
CA ILE A 326 -1.79 -19.62 -8.67
C ILE A 326 -0.34 -19.25 -8.32
N PRO A 327 -0.06 -18.04 -7.81
CA PRO A 327 1.28 -17.66 -7.38
C PRO A 327 1.73 -18.51 -6.19
N ILE A 328 3.04 -18.73 -6.05
CA ILE A 328 3.62 -19.55 -4.98
C ILE A 328 4.02 -18.66 -3.80
N SER A 329 4.39 -17.42 -4.09
CA SER A 329 4.92 -16.43 -3.17
C SER A 329 4.49 -15.01 -3.56
N ALA A 330 4.71 -14.04 -2.66
CA ALA A 330 4.48 -12.63 -2.96
C ALA A 330 5.32 -12.12 -4.15
N SER A 331 6.56 -12.62 -4.32
CA SER A 331 7.45 -12.21 -5.41
C SER A 331 7.00 -12.70 -6.78
N ASP A 332 6.09 -13.68 -6.84
CA ASP A 332 5.48 -14.08 -8.10
C ASP A 332 4.44 -13.06 -8.58
N ILE A 333 3.99 -12.15 -7.69
CA ILE A 333 3.01 -11.10 -7.94
C ILE A 333 3.75 -9.77 -8.17
N PHE A 334 4.37 -9.66 -9.34
CA PHE A 334 5.29 -8.59 -9.72
C PHE A 334 6.53 -8.55 -8.81
N GLU A 335 7.71 -8.75 -9.38
CA GLU A 335 8.98 -8.76 -8.63
C GLU A 335 9.20 -7.45 -7.83
N SER A 336 8.68 -6.34 -8.36
CA SER A 336 8.57 -5.07 -7.66
C SER A 336 7.29 -4.36 -8.09
N ASN A 337 6.59 -3.71 -7.16
CA ASN A 337 5.41 -2.91 -7.49
C ASN A 337 5.84 -1.64 -8.27
N PRO A 338 5.40 -1.44 -9.51
CA PRO A 338 5.57 -0.18 -10.24
C PRO A 338 4.99 0.98 -9.41
N SER A 339 5.81 1.98 -9.09
CA SER A 339 5.32 3.18 -8.40
C SER A 339 4.97 4.25 -9.43
N SER A 340 3.71 4.68 -9.46
CA SER A 340 3.32 5.87 -10.22
C SER A 340 4.13 7.07 -9.71
N GLU A 341 4.67 7.86 -10.64
CA GLU A 341 5.44 9.05 -10.29
C GLU A 341 4.76 10.28 -10.90
N ILE A 342 4.59 11.33 -10.08
CA ILE A 342 4.19 12.67 -10.53
C ILE A 342 5.44 13.53 -10.59
N THR A 343 5.69 14.13 -11.75
CA THR A 343 6.70 15.16 -11.93
C THR A 343 6.04 16.52 -12.09
N VAL A 344 6.50 17.49 -11.30
CA VAL A 344 6.08 18.88 -11.38
C VAL A 344 7.31 19.73 -11.70
N THR A 345 7.24 20.54 -12.76
CA THR A 345 8.31 21.47 -13.09
C THR A 345 7.83 22.92 -12.96
N SER A 346 8.70 23.77 -12.41
CA SER A 346 8.47 25.19 -12.05
C SER A 346 7.90 25.42 -10.64
N SER A 347 7.99 26.68 -10.19
CA SER A 347 7.41 27.18 -8.95
C SER A 347 6.55 28.41 -9.23
N ILE A 348 5.44 28.55 -8.52
CA ILE A 348 4.61 29.74 -8.56
C ILE A 348 5.22 30.79 -7.63
N SER A 349 5.31 32.03 -8.11
CA SER A 349 5.73 33.16 -7.29
C SER A 349 4.52 33.83 -6.65
N ASP A 350 4.74 34.69 -5.66
CA ASP A 350 3.69 35.53 -5.09
C ASP A 350 2.94 36.31 -6.19
N PHE A 351 1.61 36.30 -6.14
CA PHE A 351 0.74 36.98 -7.11
C PHE A 351 0.66 38.50 -6.88
N GLY A 352 1.31 39.03 -5.84
CA GLY A 352 1.26 40.43 -5.47
C GLY A 352 -0.10 40.84 -4.91
N THR A 353 -0.35 42.15 -4.97
CA THR A 353 -1.61 42.74 -4.51
C THR A 353 -2.71 42.60 -5.57
N VAL A 354 -3.86 42.06 -5.18
CA VAL A 354 -5.07 41.99 -6.00
C VAL A 354 -6.25 42.54 -5.21
N ILE A 355 -7.07 43.35 -5.89
CA ILE A 355 -8.26 43.92 -5.29
C ILE A 355 -9.29 42.81 -5.03
N THR A 356 -9.97 42.84 -3.88
CA THR A 356 -11.08 41.93 -3.57
C THR A 356 -12.07 41.79 -4.74
N ASN A 357 -12.44 40.55 -5.06
CA ASN A 357 -13.30 40.16 -6.19
C ASN A 357 -12.73 40.48 -7.59
N GLN A 358 -11.44 40.80 -7.69
CA GLN A 358 -10.68 40.79 -8.96
C GLN A 358 -9.79 39.55 -9.03
N VAL A 359 -9.22 39.31 -10.21
CA VAL A 359 -8.29 38.20 -10.45
C VAL A 359 -6.92 38.70 -10.87
N SER A 360 -5.86 37.99 -10.47
CA SER A 360 -4.50 38.25 -10.92
C SER A 360 -4.30 37.87 -12.38
N ALA A 361 -3.16 38.30 -12.96
CA ALA A 361 -2.60 37.59 -14.11
C ALA A 361 -2.28 36.13 -13.71
N SER A 362 -2.47 35.21 -14.64
CA SER A 362 -2.16 33.80 -14.43
C SER A 362 -0.64 33.57 -14.39
N GLN A 363 -0.23 32.58 -13.58
CA GLN A 363 1.08 31.93 -13.64
C GLN A 363 0.86 30.47 -14.02
N SER A 364 1.92 29.73 -14.30
CA SER A 364 1.79 28.31 -14.65
C SER A 364 2.91 27.44 -14.09
N PHE A 365 2.59 26.15 -13.98
CA PHE A 365 3.54 25.07 -13.77
C PHE A 365 3.20 23.96 -14.76
N THR A 366 4.08 22.95 -14.89
CA THR A 366 3.73 21.76 -15.66
C THR A 366 3.67 20.53 -14.78
N VAL A 367 2.84 19.57 -15.19
CA VAL A 367 2.71 18.27 -14.57
C VAL A 367 2.86 17.18 -15.63
N SER A 368 3.56 16.11 -15.31
CA SER A 368 3.60 14.87 -16.08
C SER A 368 3.62 13.69 -15.12
N GLY A 369 3.43 12.48 -15.64
CA GLY A 369 3.59 11.29 -14.84
C GLY A 369 4.04 10.07 -15.62
N THR A 370 4.49 9.06 -14.90
CA THR A 370 4.94 7.78 -15.46
C THR A 370 4.27 6.64 -14.70
N THR A 371 3.91 5.58 -15.43
CA THR A 371 3.25 4.38 -14.87
C THR A 371 2.00 4.75 -14.06
N LEU A 372 1.26 5.75 -14.54
CA LEU A 372 0.03 6.21 -13.90
C LEU A 372 -1.05 5.14 -14.03
N ILE A 373 -1.97 5.13 -13.09
CA ILE A 373 -3.08 4.17 -13.03
C ILE A 373 -4.44 4.86 -12.95
N GLY A 374 -4.43 6.19 -12.89
CA GLY A 374 -5.58 7.06 -12.93
C GLY A 374 -5.14 8.46 -13.35
N ASP A 375 -6.11 9.34 -13.51
CA ASP A 375 -5.85 10.73 -13.85
C ASP A 375 -5.16 11.47 -12.70
N ILE A 376 -4.51 12.60 -13.00
CA ILE A 376 -3.94 13.51 -12.00
C ILE A 376 -5.00 14.56 -11.66
N THR A 377 -5.39 14.61 -10.39
CA THR A 377 -6.25 15.65 -9.83
C THR A 377 -5.40 16.78 -9.27
N ILE A 378 -5.75 18.02 -9.63
CA ILE A 378 -5.11 19.25 -9.16
C ILE A 378 -6.17 20.11 -8.49
N GLU A 379 -6.02 20.36 -7.20
CA GLU A 379 -6.97 21.10 -6.38
C GLU A 379 -6.34 22.39 -5.83
N ALA A 380 -6.98 23.52 -6.10
CA ALA A 380 -6.56 24.82 -5.61
C ALA A 380 -7.15 25.10 -4.21
N PRO A 381 -6.40 25.77 -3.32
CA PRO A 381 -6.93 26.25 -2.06
C PRO A 381 -7.90 27.42 -2.27
N ASN A 382 -8.70 27.76 -1.24
CA ASN A 382 -9.58 28.93 -1.28
C ASN A 382 -8.83 30.19 -1.72
N ASN A 383 -9.49 31.04 -2.51
CA ASN A 383 -8.94 32.27 -3.11
C ASN A 383 -7.93 32.05 -4.24
N PHE A 384 -7.69 30.81 -4.66
CA PHE A 384 -6.90 30.49 -5.83
C PHE A 384 -7.72 29.59 -6.76
N GLU A 385 -7.43 29.70 -8.06
CA GLU A 385 -8.12 28.93 -9.08
C GLU A 385 -7.10 28.33 -10.05
N VAL A 386 -7.43 27.17 -10.60
CA VAL A 386 -6.63 26.41 -11.57
C VAL A 386 -7.40 26.23 -12.88
N SER A 387 -6.66 26.14 -13.99
CA SER A 387 -7.20 25.92 -15.35
C SER A 387 -6.21 25.16 -16.22
N LEU A 388 -6.70 24.44 -17.24
CA LEU A 388 -5.87 23.86 -18.31
C LEU A 388 -5.70 24.80 -19.51
N THR A 389 -6.34 25.96 -19.48
CA THR A 389 -6.27 26.99 -20.53
C THR A 389 -5.97 28.36 -19.92
N ASP A 390 -5.22 29.18 -20.64
CA ASP A 390 -4.90 30.55 -20.24
C ASP A 390 -5.92 31.56 -20.78
N VAL A 391 -7.19 31.32 -20.49
CA VAL A 391 -8.29 32.23 -20.83
C VAL A 391 -9.18 32.42 -19.61
N ASN A 392 -9.87 33.56 -19.51
CA ASN A 392 -10.65 33.89 -18.31
C ASN A 392 -11.76 32.87 -17.98
N GLU A 393 -12.23 32.12 -18.98
CA GLU A 393 -13.19 31.01 -18.82
C GLU A 393 -12.45 29.70 -18.50
N GLY A 394 -12.95 28.93 -17.52
CA GLY A 394 -12.42 27.59 -17.20
C GLY A 394 -11.54 27.50 -15.95
N PHE A 395 -11.21 28.64 -15.33
CA PHE A 395 -10.67 28.67 -13.98
C PHE A 395 -11.71 28.18 -12.97
N THR A 396 -11.29 27.28 -12.10
CA THR A 396 -12.12 26.59 -11.11
C THR A 396 -11.26 26.17 -9.91
N ASN A 397 -11.84 25.59 -8.87
CA ASN A 397 -11.10 25.07 -7.72
C ASN A 397 -10.40 23.72 -7.99
N GLN A 398 -10.74 23.03 -9.08
CA GLN A 398 -10.13 21.73 -9.41
C GLN A 398 -10.11 21.46 -10.91
N VAL A 399 -8.98 20.96 -11.41
CA VAL A 399 -8.86 20.41 -12.77
C VAL A 399 -8.27 19.00 -12.73
N THR A 400 -8.53 18.23 -13.78
CA THR A 400 -8.03 16.87 -13.96
C THR A 400 -7.21 16.79 -15.24
N VAL A 401 -5.99 16.30 -15.15
CA VAL A 401 -5.15 15.93 -16.30
C VAL A 401 -5.29 14.43 -16.51
N THR A 402 -5.70 14.02 -17.72
CA THR A 402 -5.91 12.60 -18.00
C THR A 402 -4.60 11.83 -17.89
N LYS A 403 -4.67 10.55 -17.50
CA LYS A 403 -3.53 9.64 -17.54
C LYS A 403 -2.81 9.69 -18.89
N GLU A 404 -3.58 9.62 -19.98
CA GLU A 404 -3.05 9.60 -21.35
C GLU A 404 -2.22 10.86 -21.64
N ASP A 405 -2.75 12.05 -21.32
CA ASP A 405 -2.04 13.31 -21.55
C ASP A 405 -0.80 13.44 -20.66
N ALA A 406 -0.89 13.05 -19.39
CA ALA A 406 0.21 13.14 -18.43
C ALA A 406 1.37 12.18 -18.75
N GLU A 407 1.08 11.01 -19.35
CA GLU A 407 2.09 10.04 -19.81
C GLU A 407 2.63 10.40 -21.20
N ALA A 408 1.89 11.16 -22.01
CA ALA A 408 2.34 11.65 -23.31
C ALA A 408 3.39 12.79 -23.20
N GLY A 409 3.38 13.55 -22.11
CA GLY A 409 4.36 14.61 -21.84
C GLY A 409 3.94 15.59 -20.75
N GLU A 410 4.66 16.72 -20.67
CA GLU A 410 4.35 17.80 -19.74
C GLU A 410 3.05 18.53 -20.15
N VAL A 411 2.09 18.57 -19.23
CA VAL A 411 0.82 19.31 -19.36
C VAL A 411 0.94 20.60 -18.56
N THR A 412 0.64 21.73 -19.19
CA THR A 412 0.67 23.05 -18.53
C THR A 412 -0.62 23.29 -17.76
N VAL A 413 -0.47 23.73 -16.51
CA VAL A 413 -1.57 24.10 -15.62
C VAL A 413 -1.41 25.55 -15.23
N PHE A 414 -2.46 26.33 -15.43
CA PHE A 414 -2.52 27.75 -15.10
C PHE A 414 -3.14 27.95 -13.73
N VAL A 415 -2.61 28.90 -12.98
CA VAL A 415 -3.03 29.26 -11.63
C VAL A 415 -3.25 30.77 -11.60
N ARG A 416 -4.33 31.22 -10.96
CA ARG A 416 -4.51 32.65 -10.64
C ARG A 416 -4.98 32.84 -9.21
N PHE A 417 -4.72 34.02 -8.67
CA PHE A 417 -5.23 34.48 -7.39
C PHE A 417 -6.57 35.20 -7.61
N ALA A 418 -7.59 34.83 -6.86
CA ALA A 418 -8.96 35.32 -6.93
C ALA A 418 -9.51 35.57 -5.51
N PRO A 419 -8.99 36.58 -4.80
CA PRO A 419 -9.39 36.87 -3.42
C PRO A 419 -10.82 37.38 -3.30
N ASN A 420 -11.53 36.94 -2.27
CA ASN A 420 -12.90 37.37 -2.00
C ASN A 420 -13.22 37.56 -0.50
N THR A 421 -12.21 37.69 0.36
CA THR A 421 -12.45 37.74 1.82
C THR A 421 -12.73 39.16 2.32
N ALA A 422 -12.31 40.19 1.59
CA ALA A 422 -12.39 41.61 1.98
C ALA A 422 -11.64 41.99 3.27
N LEU A 423 -10.71 41.14 3.74
CA LEU A 423 -10.03 41.31 5.03
C LEU A 423 -8.67 42.02 4.97
N ASN A 424 -8.25 42.53 3.80
CA ASN A 424 -6.99 43.27 3.63
C ASN A 424 -5.75 42.51 4.14
N GLN A 425 -5.57 41.26 3.71
CA GLN A 425 -4.58 40.35 4.28
C GLN A 425 -3.81 39.56 3.22
N VAL A 426 -2.67 38.99 3.62
CA VAL A 426 -1.96 38.00 2.82
C VAL A 426 -2.69 36.65 2.91
N LEU A 427 -3.07 36.11 1.76
CA LEU A 427 -3.71 34.81 1.62
C LEU A 427 -2.70 33.81 1.06
N THR A 428 -2.59 32.65 1.71
CA THR A 428 -1.64 31.59 1.34
C THR A 428 -2.33 30.24 1.29
N GLY A 429 -1.82 29.33 0.48
CA GLY A 429 -2.26 27.94 0.48
C GLY A 429 -1.33 27.04 -0.31
N GLU A 430 -1.73 25.78 -0.46
CA GLU A 430 -1.03 24.80 -1.29
C GLU A 430 -1.98 24.23 -2.33
N ILE A 431 -1.55 24.23 -3.59
CA ILE A 431 -2.22 23.47 -4.65
C ILE A 431 -1.84 22.00 -4.43
N ALA A 432 -2.83 21.14 -4.23
CA ALA A 432 -2.63 19.71 -4.07
C ALA A 432 -2.66 19.01 -5.42
N ILE A 433 -1.66 18.15 -5.70
CA ILE A 433 -1.52 17.41 -6.95
C ILE A 433 -1.39 15.93 -6.60
N SER A 434 -2.35 15.12 -7.03
CA SER A 434 -2.43 13.70 -6.64
C SER A 434 -2.97 12.81 -7.74
N THR A 435 -2.57 11.54 -7.71
CA THR A 435 -3.12 10.46 -8.52
C THR A 435 -3.00 9.17 -7.71
N PRO A 436 -3.88 8.17 -7.89
CA PRO A 436 -3.76 6.89 -7.19
C PRO A 436 -2.37 6.26 -7.41
N GLY A 437 -1.82 5.63 -6.38
CA GLY A 437 -0.54 4.92 -6.47
C GLY A 437 0.72 5.79 -6.50
N ALA A 438 0.60 7.12 -6.50
CA ALA A 438 1.74 8.04 -6.45
C ALA A 438 1.83 8.80 -5.12
N VAL A 439 3.03 9.29 -4.78
CA VAL A 439 3.21 10.27 -3.70
C VAL A 439 2.72 11.64 -4.18
N SER A 440 1.74 12.21 -3.49
CA SER A 440 1.21 13.54 -3.80
C SER A 440 2.28 14.63 -3.77
N LYS A 441 2.11 15.63 -4.63
CA LYS A 441 2.93 16.85 -4.68
C LYS A 441 2.10 18.04 -4.26
N SER A 442 2.76 19.10 -3.82
CA SER A 442 2.11 20.39 -3.59
C SER A 442 2.94 21.56 -4.08
N ILE A 443 2.26 22.64 -4.44
CA ILE A 443 2.87 23.92 -4.82
C ILE A 443 2.31 25.00 -3.92
N ALA A 444 3.18 25.68 -3.19
CA ALA A 444 2.79 26.82 -2.38
C ALA A 444 2.38 28.01 -3.27
N VAL A 445 1.31 28.69 -2.87
CA VAL A 445 0.78 29.89 -3.52
C VAL A 445 0.52 30.97 -2.49
N SER A 446 0.75 32.23 -2.88
CA SER A 446 0.48 33.39 -2.03
C SER A 446 0.06 34.61 -2.86
N GLY A 447 -0.74 35.47 -2.25
CA GLY A 447 -1.11 36.78 -2.79
C GLY A 447 -1.62 37.69 -1.68
N THR A 448 -1.58 39.00 -1.89
CA THR A 448 -2.10 39.99 -0.94
C THR A 448 -3.46 40.47 -1.43
N GLU A 449 -4.50 40.26 -0.64
CA GLU A 449 -5.80 40.87 -0.89
C GLU A 449 -5.80 42.30 -0.35
N GLU A 450 -6.22 43.24 -1.18
CA GLU A 450 -6.58 44.60 -0.75
C GLU A 450 -8.02 44.92 -1.15
N SER A 451 -8.78 45.54 -0.27
CA SER A 451 -10.06 46.12 -0.59
C SER A 451 -9.83 47.35 -1.44
N ARG A 452 -10.73 47.59 -2.40
CA ARG A 452 -10.74 48.87 -3.12
C ARG A 452 -11.12 50.03 -2.19
N PHE A 453 -11.77 49.74 -1.06
CA PHE A 453 -12.29 50.74 -0.13
C PHE A 453 -11.49 50.72 1.17
N ASN A 454 -11.03 51.90 1.57
CA ASN A 454 -10.46 52.14 2.88
C ASN A 454 -11.56 52.60 3.83
N THR A 455 -11.56 52.11 5.06
CA THR A 455 -12.35 52.69 6.15
C THR A 455 -11.81 54.09 6.43
N ILE A 456 -12.66 55.10 6.24
CA ILE A 456 -12.36 56.50 6.52
C ILE A 456 -12.68 56.79 8.00
N ALA A 457 -13.85 56.36 8.45
CA ALA A 457 -14.29 56.42 9.84
C ALA A 457 -15.25 55.27 10.14
N PHE A 458 -15.38 54.87 11.40
CA PHE A 458 -16.30 53.82 11.83
C PHE A 458 -16.81 54.07 13.25
N THR A 459 -17.85 53.36 13.67
CA THR A 459 -18.17 53.15 15.08
C THR A 459 -18.79 51.79 15.28
N SER A 460 -18.29 51.06 16.28
CA SER A 460 -18.86 49.79 16.74
C SER A 460 -19.40 49.88 18.18
N PHE A 461 -19.37 51.08 18.77
CA PHE A 461 -19.98 51.35 20.08
C PHE A 461 -19.31 50.60 21.26
N GLU A 462 -18.07 50.13 21.08
CA GLU A 462 -17.30 49.35 22.07
C GLU A 462 -16.59 50.22 23.12
N GLU A 463 -16.64 51.55 22.99
CA GLU A 463 -15.76 52.48 23.70
C GLU A 463 -16.20 52.88 25.12
N GLY A 464 -17.06 52.05 25.74
CA GLY A 464 -17.02 51.93 27.20
C GLY A 464 -18.29 52.25 27.97
N THR A 465 -19.37 51.48 27.76
CA THR A 465 -20.38 51.42 28.83
C THR A 465 -20.00 50.36 29.87
N THR A 466 -20.02 50.77 31.14
CA THR A 466 -19.93 49.85 32.29
C THR A 466 -21.31 49.38 32.75
N ASN A 467 -22.39 49.93 32.15
CA ASN A 467 -23.78 49.66 32.49
C ASN A 467 -24.66 49.67 31.22
N SER A 468 -25.38 48.58 30.98
CA SER A 468 -26.33 48.39 29.87
C SER A 468 -27.78 48.49 30.34
N GLY A 469 -27.99 49.30 31.38
CA GLY A 469 -29.29 49.57 31.99
C GLY A 469 -30.11 50.56 31.17
N ARG A 470 -31.02 51.27 31.84
CA ARG A 470 -31.82 52.34 31.25
C ARG A 470 -31.09 53.68 31.42
N TYR A 471 -31.22 54.54 30.42
CA TYR A 471 -30.86 55.95 30.46
C TYR A 471 -32.07 56.75 30.96
N THR A 472 -31.86 57.72 31.85
CA THR A 472 -32.92 58.61 32.34
C THR A 472 -32.59 60.06 32.04
N ASP A 473 -33.36 60.68 31.15
CA ASP A 473 -33.22 62.11 30.91
C ASP A 473 -33.64 62.92 32.15
N THR A 474 -32.84 63.94 32.47
CA THR A 474 -33.04 64.80 33.64
C THR A 474 -33.59 66.19 33.30
N PHE A 475 -33.76 66.49 32.01
CA PHE A 475 -34.32 67.73 31.52
C PHE A 475 -35.86 67.70 31.45
N ASP A 476 -36.46 68.79 30.97
CA ASP A 476 -37.92 68.92 30.85
C ASP A 476 -38.37 68.21 29.56
N PRO A 477 -39.18 67.13 29.65
CA PRO A 477 -39.57 66.34 28.48
C PRO A 477 -40.49 67.10 27.53
N LEU A 478 -41.04 68.24 27.96
CA LEU A 478 -41.87 69.09 27.11
C LEU A 478 -41.06 70.09 26.27
N THR A 479 -39.74 70.02 26.33
CA THR A 479 -38.84 70.93 25.60
C THR A 479 -37.81 70.16 24.78
N ASP A 480 -37.57 70.60 23.55
CA ASP A 480 -36.47 70.10 22.71
C ASP A 480 -35.12 70.44 23.37
N HIS A 481 -34.25 69.45 23.53
CA HIS A 481 -32.96 69.64 24.17
C HIS A 481 -31.94 68.55 23.78
N ASP A 482 -30.68 68.87 24.02
CA ASP A 482 -29.53 67.99 23.86
C ASP A 482 -29.51 66.94 24.97
N LEU A 483 -29.41 65.66 24.61
CA LEU A 483 -29.20 64.61 25.61
C LEU A 483 -27.76 64.71 26.11
N ILE A 484 -27.50 64.21 27.32
CA ILE A 484 -26.15 64.25 27.90
C ILE A 484 -25.84 62.94 28.59
N ASN A 485 -24.58 62.51 28.50
CA ASN A 485 -24.12 61.34 29.24
C ASN A 485 -24.25 61.53 30.76
N ASN A 486 -25.05 60.65 31.39
CA ASN A 486 -25.20 60.59 32.84
C ASN A 486 -24.14 59.70 33.50
N ASP A 487 -23.79 60.00 34.75
CA ASP A 487 -22.91 59.16 35.55
C ASP A 487 -23.52 57.75 35.71
N THR A 488 -22.78 56.70 35.34
CA THR A 488 -23.14 55.28 35.52
C THR A 488 -24.34 54.77 34.71
N GLU A 489 -24.78 55.50 33.68
CA GLU A 489 -25.82 55.09 32.72
C GLU A 489 -25.20 54.82 31.33
N PRO A 490 -25.98 54.24 30.38
CA PRO A 490 -25.53 54.13 28.99
C PRO A 490 -25.12 55.49 28.39
N PHE A 491 -24.13 55.46 27.50
CA PHE A 491 -23.74 56.66 26.75
C PHE A 491 -24.71 56.90 25.60
N VAL A 492 -25.30 58.09 25.58
CA VAL A 492 -26.12 58.60 24.48
C VAL A 492 -25.25 59.42 23.51
N ASP A 493 -24.17 60.01 24.00
CA ASP A 493 -23.19 60.75 23.19
C ASP A 493 -21.79 60.13 23.28
N TYR A 494 -20.96 60.42 22.28
CA TYR A 494 -19.55 60.06 22.30
C TYR A 494 -18.71 61.10 21.55
N ASP A 495 -17.61 61.54 22.15
CA ASP A 495 -16.75 62.60 21.59
C ASP A 495 -15.90 62.15 20.38
N GLY A 496 -15.90 60.85 20.05
CA GLY A 496 -15.05 60.27 19.02
C GLY A 496 -13.60 60.08 19.47
N SER A 497 -12.87 59.19 18.80
CA SER A 497 -11.44 58.97 19.05
C SER A 497 -10.74 58.33 17.85
N GLY A 498 -9.79 59.05 17.26
CA GLY A 498 -9.06 58.55 16.09
C GLY A 498 -9.98 58.41 14.88
N ASN A 499 -10.23 57.17 14.45
CA ASN A 499 -11.19 56.86 13.38
C ASN A 499 -12.58 56.45 13.91
N GLU A 500 -12.74 56.35 15.24
CA GLU A 500 -14.03 56.12 15.88
C GLU A 500 -14.85 57.41 15.86
N MET A 501 -16.02 57.39 15.24
CA MET A 501 -16.87 58.56 15.00
C MET A 501 -17.44 59.12 16.30
N ALA A 502 -17.50 60.46 16.38
CA ALA A 502 -18.34 61.12 17.37
C ALA A 502 -19.83 60.84 17.11
N ILE A 503 -20.62 60.81 18.18
CA ILE A 503 -22.06 60.56 18.18
C ILE A 503 -22.73 61.60 19.09
N ASP A 504 -23.82 62.19 18.63
CA ASP A 504 -24.56 63.26 19.30
C ASP A 504 -26.06 62.92 19.27
N ALA A 505 -26.69 62.82 20.43
CA ALA A 505 -28.09 62.47 20.56
C ALA A 505 -28.93 63.66 21.06
N TYR A 506 -30.01 63.95 20.35
CA TYR A 506 -30.88 65.09 20.63
C TYR A 506 -32.34 64.65 20.75
N TYR A 507 -33.05 65.14 21.77
CA TYR A 507 -34.46 64.84 22.00
C TYR A 507 -35.37 65.97 21.51
N PHE A 508 -36.43 65.59 20.79
CA PHE A 508 -37.49 66.49 20.34
C PHE A 508 -38.83 66.07 20.95
N ASN A 509 -39.51 67.02 21.59
CA ASN A 509 -40.86 66.84 22.09
C ASN A 509 -41.87 66.91 20.93
N THR A 510 -42.08 65.78 20.27
CA THR A 510 -43.01 65.63 19.15
C THR A 510 -44.37 65.06 19.55
N LEU A 511 -44.47 64.46 20.74
CA LEU A 511 -45.66 63.73 21.22
C LEU A 511 -46.34 64.37 22.43
N ASP A 512 -45.76 65.41 23.04
CA ASP A 512 -46.21 66.00 24.31
C ASP A 512 -46.36 64.93 25.43
N SER A 513 -45.40 64.00 25.51
CA SER A 513 -45.35 62.84 26.43
C SER A 513 -44.33 63.03 27.56
N ASP A 514 -44.04 61.95 28.30
CA ASP A 514 -43.09 61.93 29.42
C ASP A 514 -41.60 61.91 28.97
N GLY A 515 -41.33 61.79 27.67
CA GLY A 515 -39.98 61.70 27.10
C GLY A 515 -39.17 60.57 27.73
N LEU A 516 -37.85 60.69 27.75
CA LEU A 516 -36.96 59.69 28.35
C LEU A 516 -36.82 59.81 29.88
N THR A 517 -37.76 60.50 30.56
CA THR A 517 -37.62 60.83 32.00
C THR A 517 -38.07 59.72 32.95
N ASP A 518 -38.79 58.72 32.46
CA ASP A 518 -39.19 57.52 33.20
C ASP A 518 -38.22 56.33 33.00
N GLY A 519 -37.34 56.46 32.00
CA GLY A 519 -36.07 55.78 31.89
C GLY A 519 -36.13 54.56 30.97
N ASP A 520 -35.39 54.63 29.85
CA ASP A 520 -35.52 53.71 28.73
C ASP A 520 -34.18 53.19 28.23
N TYR A 521 -34.21 52.16 27.39
CA TYR A 521 -32.98 51.65 26.79
C TYR A 521 -32.59 52.53 25.60
N VAL A 522 -31.85 53.59 25.91
CA VAL A 522 -31.28 54.54 24.94
C VAL A 522 -29.79 54.62 25.15
N GLY A 523 -29.02 54.53 24.07
CA GLY A 523 -27.56 54.65 24.07
C GLY A 523 -26.82 53.32 23.90
N PHE A 524 -25.53 53.34 24.20
CA PHE A 524 -24.63 52.21 24.04
C PHE A 524 -25.00 51.07 25.00
N THR A 525 -25.22 49.87 24.47
CA THR A 525 -25.70 48.74 25.25
C THR A 525 -24.92 47.47 24.93
N SER A 526 -24.66 46.65 25.96
CA SER A 526 -24.30 45.23 25.79
C SER A 526 -25.44 44.29 26.18
N TYR A 527 -26.63 44.84 26.47
CA TYR A 527 -27.83 44.05 26.72
C TYR A 527 -28.40 43.57 25.38
N THR A 528 -28.28 42.27 25.11
CA THR A 528 -28.65 41.68 23.81
C THR A 528 -30.16 41.57 23.57
N GLY A 529 -30.99 41.93 24.54
CA GLY A 529 -32.45 42.09 24.41
C GLY A 529 -33.11 41.16 23.38
N ALA A 530 -33.59 41.76 22.28
CA ALA A 530 -34.28 41.09 21.18
C ALA A 530 -33.34 40.51 20.10
N VAL A 531 -32.07 40.94 20.07
CA VAL A 531 -31.11 40.59 18.99
C VAL A 531 -30.35 39.29 19.23
N GLY A 532 -30.22 38.85 20.48
CA GLY A 532 -29.49 37.64 20.86
C GLY A 532 -27.97 37.80 20.81
N GLU A 533 -27.42 38.21 19.66
CA GLU A 533 -26.00 38.55 19.44
C GLU A 533 -25.91 39.84 18.57
N PHE A 534 -24.86 40.63 18.80
CA PHE A 534 -24.52 41.81 18.00
C PHE A 534 -23.73 41.42 16.74
N VAL A 535 -23.72 42.29 15.72
CA VAL A 535 -23.11 42.01 14.41
C VAL A 535 -21.60 42.22 14.47
N ASP A 536 -21.15 43.26 15.17
CA ASP A 536 -19.76 43.51 15.47
C ASP A 536 -19.57 43.63 16.99
N GLY A 537 -18.42 43.15 17.49
CA GLY A 537 -18.09 43.30 18.90
C GLY A 537 -19.08 42.68 19.90
N SER A 538 -19.35 43.41 20.98
CA SER A 538 -20.18 43.00 22.13
C SER A 538 -21.19 44.07 22.55
N GLN A 539 -21.23 45.21 21.85
CA GLN A 539 -22.08 46.35 22.11
C GLN A 539 -22.77 46.84 20.83
N ALA A 540 -23.82 47.63 20.98
CA ALA A 540 -24.50 48.33 19.90
C ALA A 540 -25.13 49.64 20.44
N TYR A 541 -25.68 50.48 19.57
CA TYR A 541 -26.50 51.62 19.98
C TYR A 541 -27.98 51.24 19.96
N GLN A 542 -28.67 51.37 21.09
CA GLN A 542 -30.08 51.04 21.23
C GLN A 542 -30.94 52.30 21.36
N LEU A 543 -32.14 52.28 20.77
CA LEU A 543 -33.23 53.21 21.03
C LEU A 543 -34.52 52.42 21.26
N SER A 544 -35.23 52.69 22.34
CA SER A 544 -36.55 52.09 22.63
C SER A 544 -37.42 53.07 23.38
N ASP A 545 -38.75 52.98 23.18
CA ASP A 545 -39.77 53.73 23.95
C ASP A 545 -39.40 55.21 24.16
N THR A 546 -39.13 55.92 23.05
CA THR A 546 -38.50 57.24 23.14
C THR A 546 -39.43 58.35 23.61
N ASP A 547 -40.74 58.10 23.68
CA ASP A 547 -41.80 59.02 24.12
C ASP A 547 -41.73 60.42 23.48
N GLY A 548 -41.26 60.43 22.24
CA GLY A 548 -40.85 61.61 21.48
C GLY A 548 -39.89 61.15 20.37
N MET A 549 -39.29 62.09 19.65
CA MET A 549 -38.30 61.74 18.63
C MET A 549 -36.89 61.92 19.20
N VAL A 550 -36.08 60.86 19.12
CA VAL A 550 -34.65 60.92 19.38
C VAL A 550 -33.92 60.92 18.04
N GLN A 551 -33.11 61.94 17.82
CA GLN A 551 -32.21 62.03 16.68
C GLN A 551 -30.80 61.67 17.15
N VAL A 552 -30.16 60.73 16.47
CA VAL A 552 -28.75 60.40 16.65
C VAL A 552 -27.98 60.84 15.40
N THR A 553 -27.03 61.73 15.58
CA THR A 553 -26.19 62.28 14.51
C THR A 553 -24.76 61.78 14.69
N PHE A 554 -24.23 61.15 13.65
CA PHE A 554 -22.85 60.70 13.60
C PHE A 554 -21.94 61.82 13.07
N GLU A 555 -20.66 61.76 13.38
CA GLU A 555 -19.66 62.72 12.92
C GLU A 555 -19.72 62.97 11.39
N THR A 556 -19.58 64.23 11.00
CA THR A 556 -19.45 64.61 9.59
C THR A 556 -18.07 64.22 9.06
N ILE A 557 -18.02 63.24 8.16
CA ILE A 557 -16.78 62.72 7.58
C ILE A 557 -16.48 63.43 6.26
N ASP A 558 -15.28 63.99 6.11
CA ASP A 558 -14.78 64.52 4.83
C ASP A 558 -14.42 63.35 3.91
N VAL A 559 -15.14 63.25 2.79
CA VAL A 559 -14.92 62.21 1.77
C VAL A 559 -14.49 62.80 0.42
N SER A 560 -14.16 64.09 0.38
CA SER A 560 -13.88 64.84 -0.85
C SER A 560 -12.66 64.34 -1.63
N SER A 561 -11.73 63.65 -0.96
CA SER A 561 -10.54 63.03 -1.57
C SER A 561 -10.76 61.59 -2.04
N TYR A 562 -11.92 60.99 -1.78
CA TYR A 562 -12.20 59.60 -2.08
C TYR A 562 -13.15 59.48 -3.28
N VAL A 563 -12.95 58.44 -4.08
CA VAL A 563 -13.91 58.00 -5.08
C VAL A 563 -14.71 56.83 -4.52
N ASP A 564 -15.93 56.66 -5.02
CA ASP A 564 -16.79 55.55 -4.62
C ASP A 564 -17.06 55.46 -3.09
N SER A 565 -17.24 56.61 -2.45
CA SER A 565 -17.51 56.73 -1.01
C SER A 565 -18.83 56.06 -0.62
N ARG A 566 -18.86 55.39 0.54
CA ARG A 566 -20.02 54.62 1.02
C ARG A 566 -20.27 54.86 2.49
N VAL A 567 -21.53 54.70 2.87
CA VAL A 567 -21.93 54.42 4.26
C VAL A 567 -22.49 53.02 4.30
N SER A 568 -22.01 52.20 5.23
CA SER A 568 -22.61 50.92 5.59
C SER A 568 -22.90 50.85 7.08
N PHE A 569 -23.99 50.19 7.46
CA PHE A 569 -24.32 49.93 8.85
C PHE A 569 -25.24 48.71 8.96
N SER A 570 -25.24 48.09 10.13
CA SER A 570 -26.20 47.06 10.51
C SER A 570 -27.28 47.67 11.38
N TYR A 571 -28.54 47.30 11.14
CA TYR A 571 -29.66 47.72 11.97
C TYR A 571 -30.62 46.56 12.25
N PHE A 572 -31.24 46.59 13.43
CA PHE A 572 -32.31 45.68 13.81
C PHE A 572 -33.49 46.50 14.28
N LEU A 573 -34.63 46.36 13.60
CA LEU A 573 -35.88 47.00 13.97
C LEU A 573 -36.87 45.91 14.40
N ASP A 574 -37.49 46.05 15.56
CA ASP A 574 -38.57 45.16 16.01
C ASP A 574 -39.58 45.96 16.84
N GLY A 575 -40.83 45.50 16.88
CA GLY A 575 -41.90 46.22 17.56
C GLY A 575 -43.26 46.15 16.87
N THR A 576 -44.22 46.90 17.42
CA THR A 576 -45.58 47.07 16.89
C THR A 576 -45.87 48.56 16.69
N PHE A 577 -45.35 49.11 15.60
CA PHE A 577 -45.46 50.52 15.26
C PHE A 577 -46.89 50.94 14.88
N GLY A 578 -47.39 51.96 15.55
CA GLY A 578 -48.69 52.61 15.38
C GLY A 578 -48.65 53.91 14.58
N GLU A 579 -49.73 54.70 14.69
CA GLU A 579 -49.83 55.99 14.01
C GLU A 579 -48.92 57.02 14.71
N ASN A 580 -48.01 57.62 13.94
CA ASN A 580 -46.95 58.54 14.40
C ASN A 580 -45.70 57.87 15.00
N GLU A 581 -45.47 56.58 14.76
CA GLU A 581 -44.20 55.93 15.11
C GLU A 581 -43.42 55.61 13.84
N TYR A 582 -42.12 55.91 13.83
CA TYR A 582 -41.32 55.79 12.61
C TYR A 582 -39.82 55.65 12.89
N LEU A 583 -39.13 55.12 11.87
CA LEU A 583 -37.69 55.15 11.72
C LEU A 583 -37.38 55.91 10.44
N LYS A 584 -36.49 56.90 10.54
CA LYS A 584 -35.84 57.52 9.39
C LYS A 584 -34.34 57.41 9.55
N ILE A 585 -33.67 56.91 8.52
CA ILE A 585 -32.22 56.94 8.43
C ILE A 585 -31.88 57.63 7.12
N TYR A 586 -31.05 58.66 7.19
CA TYR A 586 -30.65 59.43 6.02
C TYR A 586 -29.21 59.93 6.16
N VAL A 587 -28.66 60.33 5.03
CA VAL A 587 -27.31 60.90 4.96
C VAL A 587 -27.37 62.33 4.46
N GLU A 588 -26.71 63.23 5.17
CA GLU A 588 -26.49 64.60 4.73
C GLU A 588 -25.10 64.74 4.10
N THR A 589 -25.03 65.29 2.88
CA THR A 589 -23.78 65.37 2.12
C THR A 589 -23.22 66.78 1.97
N GLY A 590 -23.69 67.70 2.81
CA GLY A 590 -23.39 69.14 2.77
C GLY A 590 -24.15 69.93 1.69
N ASP A 591 -24.59 69.26 0.61
CA ASP A 591 -25.40 69.86 -0.47
C ASP A 591 -26.81 69.29 -0.59
N GLU A 592 -27.05 68.06 -0.10
CA GLU A 592 -28.35 67.42 -0.09
C GLU A 592 -28.53 66.46 1.10
N THR A 593 -29.78 66.05 1.31
CA THR A 593 -30.18 65.01 2.25
C THR A 593 -30.74 63.84 1.44
N ILE A 594 -30.19 62.65 1.65
CA ILE A 594 -30.53 61.44 0.92
C ILE A 594 -31.14 60.44 1.91
N SER A 595 -32.41 60.11 1.72
CA SER A 595 -33.09 59.09 2.53
C SER A 595 -32.56 57.69 2.22
N LEU A 596 -32.22 56.93 3.25
CA LEU A 596 -31.85 55.51 3.17
C LEU A 596 -32.99 54.60 3.65
N ILE A 597 -33.66 55.00 4.73
CA ILE A 597 -34.86 54.37 5.26
C ILE A 597 -35.83 55.49 5.64
N ASP A 598 -37.08 55.40 5.19
CA ASP A 598 -38.18 56.21 5.72
C ASP A 598 -39.44 55.34 5.85
N THR A 599 -39.70 54.82 7.07
CA THR A 599 -40.82 53.90 7.27
C THR A 599 -42.18 54.57 7.11
N THR A 600 -42.24 55.91 7.06
CA THR A 600 -43.48 56.65 6.76
C THR A 600 -43.87 56.58 5.28
N VAL A 601 -42.92 56.24 4.40
CA VAL A 601 -43.09 56.12 2.95
C VAL A 601 -42.95 54.68 2.47
N ASP A 602 -41.93 53.98 2.96
CA ASP A 602 -41.46 52.69 2.41
C ASP A 602 -42.02 51.46 3.16
N GLY A 603 -42.72 51.67 4.28
CA GLY A 603 -43.15 50.62 5.20
C GLY A 603 -42.03 50.14 6.12
N LEU A 604 -42.34 49.23 7.05
CA LEU A 604 -41.44 48.86 8.17
C LEU A 604 -40.30 47.90 7.80
N GLY A 605 -40.25 47.37 6.58
CA GLY A 605 -39.25 46.38 6.18
C GLY A 605 -39.35 45.05 6.93
N ASP A 606 -38.23 44.33 7.04
CA ASP A 606 -38.11 43.06 7.77
C ASP A 606 -37.83 43.32 9.26
N LEU A 607 -38.83 43.03 10.10
CA LEU A 607 -38.75 43.18 11.55
C LEU A 607 -38.16 41.93 12.22
N GLY A 608 -37.45 42.12 13.34
CA GLY A 608 -36.96 41.03 14.18
C GLY A 608 -35.73 40.30 13.63
N THR A 609 -35.04 40.89 12.65
CA THR A 609 -33.79 40.37 12.07
C THR A 609 -32.78 41.49 11.85
N TRP A 610 -31.48 41.17 11.97
CA TRP A 610 -30.41 42.09 11.57
C TRP A 610 -30.42 42.27 10.06
N ASN A 611 -30.37 43.53 9.64
CA ASN A 611 -30.27 43.96 8.24
C ASN A 611 -28.98 44.74 8.06
N GLU A 612 -28.25 44.49 6.97
CA GLU A 612 -27.09 45.28 6.57
C GLU A 612 -27.48 46.19 5.41
N LEU A 613 -27.22 47.49 5.55
CA LEU A 613 -27.45 48.48 4.51
C LEU A 613 -26.11 49.10 4.11
N SER A 614 -25.84 49.17 2.80
CA SER A 614 -24.69 49.87 2.24
C SER A 614 -25.13 50.74 1.06
N SER A 615 -24.83 52.04 1.10
CA SER A 615 -25.19 53.01 0.06
C SER A 615 -24.00 53.83 -0.42
N GLU A 616 -24.01 54.19 -1.71
CA GLU A 616 -22.95 54.96 -2.37
C GLU A 616 -23.26 56.46 -2.42
N PHE A 617 -22.22 57.28 -2.22
CA PHE A 617 -22.28 58.74 -2.15
C PHE A 617 -21.15 59.37 -2.97
N ASN A 618 -21.02 58.91 -4.22
CA ASN A 618 -19.88 59.23 -5.07
C ASN A 618 -19.89 60.72 -5.46
N GLY A 619 -18.74 61.38 -5.34
CA GLY A 619 -18.58 62.79 -5.70
C GLY A 619 -19.11 63.79 -4.65
N LYS A 620 -19.42 63.31 -3.44
CA LYS A 620 -19.82 64.14 -2.31
C LYS A 620 -18.61 64.68 -1.53
N ALA A 621 -18.79 65.83 -0.90
CA ALA A 621 -17.72 66.48 -0.15
C ALA A 621 -17.63 65.93 1.28
N SER A 622 -18.78 65.66 1.89
CA SER A 622 -18.87 65.09 3.23
C SER A 622 -20.04 64.13 3.32
N ILE A 623 -20.08 63.36 4.41
CA ILE A 623 -21.15 62.42 4.75
C ILE A 623 -21.42 62.56 6.25
N THR A 624 -22.68 62.78 6.62
CA THR A 624 -23.17 62.72 8.01
C THR A 624 -24.33 61.73 8.03
N LEU A 625 -24.20 60.61 8.74
CA LEU A 625 -25.33 59.71 8.97
C LEU A 625 -26.22 60.27 10.07
N VAL A 626 -27.53 60.26 9.86
CA VAL A 626 -28.52 60.72 10.83
C VAL A 626 -29.61 59.68 10.96
N VAL A 627 -29.97 59.36 12.20
CA VAL A 627 -31.04 58.43 12.55
C VAL A 627 -32.06 59.16 13.40
N GLU A 628 -33.31 59.18 12.96
CA GLU A 628 -34.45 59.65 13.75
C GLU A 628 -35.33 58.46 14.08
N PHE A 629 -35.59 58.26 15.37
CA PHE A 629 -36.50 57.23 15.84
C PHE A 629 -37.54 57.84 16.77
N GLN A 630 -38.81 57.57 16.49
CA GLN A 630 -39.93 58.02 17.29
C GLN A 630 -40.85 56.83 17.58
N THR A 631 -41.02 56.52 18.85
CA THR A 631 -41.95 55.49 19.33
C THR A 631 -42.52 55.85 20.71
N ASN A 632 -43.67 55.29 21.04
CA ASN A 632 -44.29 55.29 22.37
C ASN A 632 -44.64 53.86 22.84
N GLY A 633 -44.13 52.87 22.12
CA GLY A 633 -44.33 51.46 22.39
C GLY A 633 -43.15 50.88 23.15
N SER A 634 -43.38 50.44 24.39
CA SER A 634 -42.37 49.73 25.20
C SER A 634 -41.75 48.46 24.57
N SER A 635 -42.31 47.95 23.47
CA SER A 635 -41.76 46.83 22.70
C SER A 635 -40.91 47.24 21.51
N ASP A 636 -40.97 48.51 21.13
CA ASP A 636 -40.43 49.01 19.88
C ASP A 636 -38.98 49.40 20.11
N VAL A 637 -38.11 48.82 19.29
CA VAL A 637 -36.68 48.92 19.49
C VAL A 637 -35.93 48.98 18.17
N LEU A 638 -34.95 49.86 18.14
CA LEU A 638 -33.91 49.93 17.13
C LEU A 638 -32.57 49.61 17.77
N TYR A 639 -31.80 48.71 17.15
CA TYR A 639 -30.36 48.60 17.38
C TYR A 639 -29.62 49.03 16.12
N LEU A 640 -28.52 49.75 16.29
CA LEU A 640 -27.54 50.08 15.25
C LEU A 640 -26.19 49.52 15.64
N ASP A 641 -25.48 48.96 14.67
CA ASP A 641 -24.18 48.34 14.86
C ASP A 641 -23.32 48.47 13.59
N ASN A 642 -22.00 48.32 13.72
CA ASN A 642 -21.04 48.27 12.62
C ASN A 642 -21.19 49.43 11.60
N VAL A 643 -21.24 50.68 12.08
CA VAL A 643 -21.39 51.84 11.20
C VAL A 643 -20.03 52.20 10.61
N ILE A 644 -19.91 52.20 9.29
CA ILE A 644 -18.65 52.44 8.57
C ILE A 644 -18.87 53.45 7.46
N VAL A 645 -18.01 54.46 7.40
CA VAL A 645 -17.80 55.30 6.22
C VAL A 645 -16.53 54.84 5.52
N SER A 646 -16.62 54.46 4.26
CA SER A 646 -15.47 53.98 3.48
C SER A 646 -15.37 54.68 2.13
N GLY A 647 -14.20 54.63 1.50
CA GLY A 647 -13.99 55.19 0.16
C GLY A 647 -12.73 54.65 -0.49
N ALA A 648 -12.71 54.62 -1.82
CA ALA A 648 -11.54 54.25 -2.60
C ALA A 648 -10.61 55.46 -2.80
N ASN A 649 -9.30 55.24 -2.68
CA ASN A 649 -8.28 56.26 -2.93
C ASN A 649 -8.08 56.53 -4.43
#